data_AF-A0A5J5PJ63-F1
#
_entry.id   AF-A0A5J5PJ63-F1
#
_cell.length_a   1.000
_cell.length_b   1.000
_cell.length_c   1.000
_cell.angle_alpha   90.00
_cell.angle_beta   90.00
_cell.angle_gamma   90.00
#
_symmetry.space_group_name_H-M   'P 1'
#
loop_
_entity.id
_entity.type
_entity.pdbx_description
1 polymer ?
#
loop_
_entity_poly.entity_id
_entity_poly.type
_entity_poly.pdbx_seq_one_letter_code
_entity_poly.pdbx_strand_id
1 'polypeptide(L)'
;MNNCKNFVFLPDSFYKLKSLRRFYLKGCSRLEIFPEILDTMKRLYELDLSETALKELPSSIGNLIGLKDLNMNNCKNLVCLPDSFCKLKSLTTFRLHGCLRLEIFPEIMDTVKRLYELDLSGTALKELPSSIGNLIGLKDLNMNNCKSLVFLPDSFCKLKSLERFYLKGCSRLEIFPEIMDTMKMLYELDLSETALKELPSSIGNLIGLKDLNMNNCKNLVFLPDNFYKLKSLKRFYLKGCSRLEIFPEIMDTMKMLYELDLSGTALKELPSPIGNLIGLKDLNMNNCKNLVFLPGSFYKLKSLRRFYLKGCSRLEIFPEIMDTMKRLYELDLSGTALKELPSSIGNLIGLKDLNMNNCKSLVFLPDSFYKLKSLRRFYLKGCSRLEIFPEILDTMKRLYELDLSGTALKELPSSIGNLIGLKDLNMNNCKNLVCLPDSFCKLKSLTTFRLHGCLRLEIFPEIIDTMERLYELDLSGTALKELPSSIDNLVGLKYLSLNDCENFVCFLDSFFKLKSLLCLSLCGSSNLIVKNLFTAVGGRPVNQKDPHGFSSLKKLELSESNLENLPTTIKQFPLHELILRNCKRLKSLPELPPSLKCLDAHACTSLEDVSSIQKFFKQPLFCQDKPYGSLVLNFSNCFKLGEKGVGNDIDAEDSTSLEEVSSIKKVLKQAVFCKSLGWLFTNCFQLDQKAASGPETPKLEMPFEHMVTLLKDYHQAPPESKKRACIITCVPGSEIPEWFDFKSLGSSMNIQLPSEWCSNNSWINFPSFVASAVVSVPDSSYTGGEFGITCECHLKSRNGDDRCFICYSYFLFGSRLSDHVFLVYDGFKVREFVKSKASNNRIYIEATFNFYLEGLDSSHCEVKQCGVHRLFAN
;
A
#
# COMPACT_ATOMS: atom_id res chain seq x y z
N MET A 1 15.10 31.90 -31.27
CA MET A 1 16.44 31.28 -31.28
C MET A 1 16.66 30.55 -29.97
N ASN A 2 15.78 29.61 -29.62
CA ASN A 2 15.88 28.91 -28.34
C ASN A 2 16.96 27.82 -28.40
N ASN A 3 17.62 27.57 -27.28
CA ASN A 3 18.62 26.52 -27.07
C ASN A 3 19.84 26.63 -27.99
N CYS A 4 20.17 27.82 -28.49
CA CYS A 4 21.38 28.06 -29.27
C CYS A 4 22.60 28.12 -28.33
N LYS A 5 23.07 26.95 -27.88
CA LYS A 5 24.12 26.80 -26.84
C LYS A 5 25.48 27.39 -27.21
N ASN A 6 25.79 27.56 -28.50
CA ASN A 6 27.04 28.15 -28.97
C ASN A 6 26.98 29.68 -29.14
N PHE A 7 25.82 30.29 -28.89
CA PHE A 7 25.59 31.71 -29.13
C PHE A 7 26.08 32.55 -27.94
N VAL A 8 27.11 33.38 -28.16
CA VAL A 8 27.81 34.13 -27.10
C VAL A 8 27.37 35.60 -27.01
N PHE A 9 27.05 36.23 -28.13
CA PHE A 9 26.57 37.61 -28.22
C PHE A 9 25.59 37.78 -29.40
N LEU A 10 24.70 38.76 -29.31
CA LEU A 10 23.91 39.22 -30.46
C LEU A 10 24.70 40.30 -31.22
N PRO A 11 24.57 40.36 -32.56
CA PRO A 11 25.17 41.45 -33.32
C PRO A 11 24.50 42.79 -32.95
N ASP A 12 25.30 43.85 -32.90
CA ASP A 12 24.80 45.21 -32.61
C ASP A 12 23.69 45.63 -33.59
N SER A 13 23.69 45.12 -34.82
CA SER A 13 22.62 45.38 -35.79
C SER A 13 21.22 44.87 -35.41
N PHE A 14 21.06 44.17 -34.28
CA PHE A 14 19.78 43.67 -33.75
C PHE A 14 18.70 44.76 -33.66
N TYR A 15 19.05 45.99 -33.25
CA TYR A 15 18.10 47.10 -33.14
C TYR A 15 17.44 47.48 -34.48
N LYS A 16 17.99 47.05 -35.63
CA LYS A 16 17.40 47.29 -36.96
C LYS A 16 16.12 46.47 -37.20
N LEU A 17 15.84 45.46 -36.39
CA LEU A 17 14.66 44.59 -36.52
C LEU A 17 13.37 45.26 -36.00
N LYS A 18 13.02 46.44 -36.53
CA LYS A 18 11.91 47.29 -36.05
C LYS A 18 10.52 46.65 -36.09
N SER A 19 10.34 45.59 -36.88
CA SER A 19 9.08 44.83 -36.99
C SER A 19 8.98 43.66 -36.00
N LEU A 20 10.04 43.36 -35.26
CA LEU A 20 10.09 42.24 -34.32
C LEU A 20 9.06 42.44 -33.20
N ARG A 21 8.26 41.40 -32.95
CA ARG A 21 7.18 41.42 -31.96
C ARG A 21 7.46 40.58 -30.72
N ARG A 22 8.11 39.45 -30.94
CA ARG A 22 8.54 38.52 -29.88
C ARG A 22 9.94 38.09 -30.17
N PHE A 23 10.76 37.95 -29.13
CA PHE A 23 12.12 37.47 -29.29
C PHE A 23 12.48 36.50 -28.18
N TYR A 24 12.83 35.28 -28.57
CA TYR A 24 13.08 34.19 -27.63
C TYR A 24 14.51 33.69 -27.79
N LEU A 25 15.25 33.75 -26.68
CA LEU A 25 16.63 33.31 -26.50
C LEU A 25 16.75 32.32 -25.34
N LYS A 26 15.64 31.69 -24.97
CA LYS A 26 15.59 30.73 -23.87
C LYS A 26 16.63 29.64 -24.07
N GLY A 27 17.44 29.35 -23.05
CA GLY A 27 18.42 28.27 -23.06
C GLY A 27 19.67 28.55 -23.90
N CYS A 28 19.89 29.79 -24.34
CA CYS A 28 21.16 30.25 -24.92
C CYS A 28 22.20 30.44 -23.82
N SER A 29 22.66 29.32 -23.24
CA SER A 29 23.43 29.26 -22.00
C SER A 29 24.86 29.84 -22.07
N ARG A 30 25.30 30.33 -23.23
CA ARG A 30 26.59 31.02 -23.40
C ARG A 30 26.42 32.51 -23.72
N LEU A 31 25.19 33.01 -23.84
CA LEU A 31 24.93 34.42 -24.12
C LEU A 31 25.27 35.25 -22.87
N GLU A 32 26.41 35.93 -22.90
CA GLU A 32 26.91 36.71 -21.75
C GLU A 32 26.54 38.19 -21.81
N ILE A 33 26.34 38.74 -23.02
CA ILE A 33 26.09 40.16 -23.25
C ILE A 33 24.86 40.34 -24.13
N PHE A 34 23.97 41.24 -23.71
CA PHE A 34 22.86 41.73 -24.52
C PHE A 34 23.24 43.09 -25.16
N PRO A 35 23.04 43.30 -26.46
CA PRO A 35 23.57 44.45 -27.19
C PRO A 35 22.81 45.74 -26.87
N GLU A 36 23.46 46.88 -27.09
CA GLU A 36 22.85 48.20 -26.94
C GLU A 36 21.69 48.41 -27.94
N ILE A 37 20.58 48.95 -27.44
CA ILE A 37 19.36 49.23 -28.21
C ILE A 37 19.36 50.72 -28.58
N LEU A 38 19.94 51.06 -29.74
CA LEU A 38 20.14 52.46 -30.17
C LEU A 38 18.85 53.19 -30.61
N ASP A 39 17.75 52.48 -30.88
CA ASP A 39 16.48 53.07 -31.33
C ASP A 39 15.28 52.38 -30.66
N THR A 40 14.14 53.07 -30.59
CA THR A 40 12.91 52.58 -29.94
C THR A 40 12.27 51.43 -30.70
N MET A 41 12.25 50.23 -30.10
CA MET A 41 11.61 49.04 -30.67
C MET A 41 10.15 48.90 -30.19
N LYS A 42 9.27 49.78 -30.67
CA LYS A 42 7.87 49.88 -30.19
C LYS A 42 7.00 48.65 -30.42
N ARG A 43 7.37 47.78 -31.37
CA ARG A 43 6.60 46.57 -31.73
C ARG A 43 6.95 45.34 -30.90
N LEU A 44 8.13 45.32 -30.27
CA LEU A 44 8.57 44.21 -29.44
C LEU A 44 7.78 44.25 -28.13
N TYR A 45 6.92 43.27 -27.93
CA TYR A 45 6.08 43.18 -26.74
C TYR A 45 6.43 42.00 -25.83
N GLU A 46 7.26 41.06 -26.28
CA GLU A 46 7.64 39.88 -25.52
C GLU A 46 9.12 39.54 -25.75
N LEU A 47 9.88 39.41 -24.67
CA LEU A 47 11.31 39.11 -24.68
C LEU A 47 11.60 38.01 -23.66
N ASP A 48 12.11 36.86 -24.13
CA ASP A 48 12.53 35.75 -23.28
C ASP A 48 14.04 35.57 -23.36
N LEU A 49 14.71 35.87 -22.25
CA LEU A 49 16.14 35.71 -22.01
C LEU A 49 16.42 34.62 -20.96
N SER A 50 15.43 33.77 -20.65
CA SER A 50 15.59 32.76 -19.60
C SER A 50 16.71 31.77 -19.89
N GLU A 51 17.35 31.26 -18.84
CA GLU A 51 18.44 30.29 -18.92
C GLU A 51 19.64 30.77 -19.78
N THR A 52 19.87 32.09 -19.84
CA THR A 52 21.06 32.70 -20.47
C THR A 52 22.18 32.94 -19.44
N ALA A 53 23.39 33.25 -19.91
CA ALA A 53 24.56 33.53 -19.07
C ALA A 53 24.77 35.03 -18.79
N LEU A 54 23.75 35.86 -19.05
CA LEU A 54 23.81 37.32 -18.91
C LEU A 54 24.25 37.72 -17.51
N LYS A 55 25.21 38.65 -17.43
CA LYS A 55 25.67 39.26 -16.18
C LYS A 55 24.90 40.53 -15.82
N GLU A 56 24.51 41.29 -16.83
CA GLU A 56 23.77 42.55 -16.73
C GLU A 56 22.92 42.77 -17.98
N LEU A 57 22.02 43.74 -17.92
CA LEU A 57 21.33 44.29 -19.09
C LEU A 57 21.86 45.70 -19.39
N PRO A 58 21.98 46.09 -20.67
CA PRO A 58 22.39 47.44 -21.03
C PRO A 58 21.35 48.46 -20.59
N SER A 59 21.81 49.67 -20.26
CA SER A 59 20.92 50.78 -19.88
C SER A 59 19.90 51.15 -20.97
N SER A 60 20.21 50.86 -22.24
CA SER A 60 19.29 51.05 -23.36
C SER A 60 18.11 50.08 -23.38
N ILE A 61 18.03 49.07 -22.48
CA ILE A 61 16.84 48.21 -22.35
C ILE A 61 15.55 49.03 -22.18
N GLY A 62 15.63 50.19 -21.54
CA GLY A 62 14.53 51.14 -21.39
C GLY A 62 13.93 51.66 -22.71
N ASN A 63 14.62 51.49 -23.85
CA ASN A 63 14.13 51.88 -25.18
C ASN A 63 13.08 50.89 -25.74
N LEU A 64 12.87 49.74 -25.09
CA LEU A 64 11.83 48.76 -25.43
C LEU A 64 10.45 49.17 -24.88
N ILE A 65 10.00 50.39 -25.19
CA ILE A 65 8.79 50.98 -24.59
C ILE A 65 7.48 50.22 -24.88
N GLY A 66 7.48 49.33 -25.88
CA GLY A 66 6.36 48.45 -26.23
C GLY A 66 6.33 47.11 -25.47
N LEU A 67 7.39 46.80 -24.70
CA LEU A 67 7.58 45.52 -24.03
C LEU A 67 6.51 45.32 -22.95
N LYS A 68 5.85 44.16 -22.98
CA LYS A 68 4.79 43.76 -22.03
C LYS A 68 5.24 42.60 -21.15
N ASP A 69 5.95 41.63 -21.70
CA ASP A 69 6.49 40.49 -20.95
C ASP A 69 8.01 40.42 -21.13
N LEU A 70 8.72 40.42 -20.00
CA LEU A 70 10.15 40.19 -19.91
C LEU A 70 10.40 38.97 -19.02
N ASN A 71 10.91 37.90 -19.61
CA ASN A 71 11.29 36.69 -18.90
C ASN A 71 12.82 36.56 -18.84
N MET A 72 13.37 36.52 -17.63
CA MET A 72 14.79 36.35 -17.35
C MET A 72 15.01 35.22 -16.32
N ASN A 73 14.08 34.27 -16.23
CA ASN A 73 14.19 33.17 -15.27
C ASN A 73 15.48 32.38 -15.47
N ASN A 74 16.11 31.97 -14.38
CA ASN A 74 17.32 31.16 -14.33
C ASN A 74 18.52 31.81 -15.04
N CYS A 75 18.57 33.14 -15.16
CA CYS A 75 19.79 33.88 -15.49
C CYS A 75 20.74 33.87 -14.28
N LYS A 76 21.38 32.73 -14.04
CA LYS A 76 22.16 32.46 -12.81
C LYS A 76 23.35 33.42 -12.60
N ASN A 77 23.81 34.08 -13.66
CA ASN A 77 24.92 35.02 -13.64
C ASN A 77 24.50 36.48 -13.45
N LEU A 78 23.21 36.79 -13.51
CA LEU A 78 22.70 38.15 -13.45
C LEU A 78 22.99 38.76 -12.07
N VAL A 79 23.74 39.86 -12.05
CA VAL A 79 24.19 40.54 -10.81
C VAL A 79 23.33 41.75 -10.48
N CYS A 80 22.94 42.52 -11.50
CA CYS A 80 22.15 43.73 -11.33
C CYS A 80 21.22 43.96 -12.53
N LEU A 81 20.27 44.88 -12.35
CA LEU A 81 19.42 45.41 -13.40
C LEU A 81 19.69 46.92 -13.52
N PRO A 82 19.62 47.51 -14.72
CA PRO A 82 19.83 48.94 -14.90
C PRO A 82 18.63 49.76 -14.39
N ASP A 83 18.89 50.95 -13.84
CA ASP A 83 17.84 51.88 -13.36
C ASP A 83 16.86 52.31 -14.47
N SER A 84 17.32 52.27 -15.71
CA SER A 84 16.48 52.54 -16.89
C SER A 84 15.35 51.53 -17.11
N PHE A 85 15.32 50.41 -16.38
CA PHE A 85 14.20 49.47 -16.35
C PHE A 85 12.85 50.16 -16.10
N CYS A 86 12.82 51.20 -15.26
CA CYS A 86 11.60 51.96 -14.98
C CYS A 86 10.99 52.64 -16.24
N LYS A 87 11.75 52.79 -17.32
CA LYS A 87 11.27 53.34 -18.60
C LYS A 87 10.38 52.38 -19.39
N LEU A 88 10.30 51.10 -19.02
CA LEU A 88 9.46 50.08 -19.65
C LEU A 88 7.97 50.26 -19.29
N LYS A 89 7.37 51.38 -19.71
CA LYS A 89 6.02 51.82 -19.32
C LYS A 89 4.89 50.87 -19.76
N SER A 90 5.15 49.96 -20.70
CA SER A 90 4.16 48.96 -21.16
C SER A 90 4.24 47.63 -20.44
N LEU A 91 5.25 47.42 -19.58
CA LEU A 91 5.54 46.13 -18.97
C LEU A 91 4.39 45.72 -18.05
N THR A 92 3.89 44.51 -18.24
CA THR A 92 2.81 43.89 -17.45
C THR A 92 3.31 42.75 -16.61
N THR A 93 4.34 42.04 -17.08
CA THR A 93 4.93 40.90 -16.38
C THR A 93 6.44 40.94 -16.46
N PHE A 94 7.10 40.72 -15.33
CA PHE A 94 8.55 40.62 -15.24
C PHE A 94 8.95 39.43 -14.36
N ARG A 95 9.75 38.51 -14.92
CA ARG A 95 10.14 37.28 -14.23
C ARG A 95 11.67 37.14 -14.15
N LEU A 96 12.16 36.95 -12.93
CA LEU A 96 13.57 36.83 -12.54
C LEU A 96 13.80 35.60 -11.64
N HIS A 97 12.89 34.61 -11.70
CA HIS A 97 12.97 33.43 -10.86
C HIS A 97 14.33 32.74 -11.00
N GLY A 98 15.01 32.41 -9.91
CA GLY A 98 16.27 31.67 -9.95
C GLY A 98 17.48 32.46 -10.46
N CYS A 99 17.41 33.80 -10.47
CA CYS A 99 18.58 34.67 -10.66
C CYS A 99 19.42 34.72 -9.38
N LEU A 100 20.18 33.63 -9.12
CA LEU A 100 20.87 33.35 -7.85
C LEU A 100 21.96 34.36 -7.44
N ARG A 101 22.35 35.31 -8.31
CA ARG A 101 23.37 36.34 -8.05
C ARG A 101 22.82 37.76 -8.01
N LEU A 102 21.52 37.94 -8.22
CA LEU A 102 20.88 39.25 -8.19
C LEU A 102 20.72 39.70 -6.72
N GLU A 103 21.62 40.56 -6.25
CA GLU A 103 21.65 41.02 -4.85
C GLU A 103 20.85 42.31 -4.60
N ILE A 104 20.69 43.15 -5.63
CA ILE A 104 20.06 44.47 -5.54
C ILE A 104 18.99 44.59 -6.64
N PHE A 105 17.82 45.11 -6.26
CA PHE A 105 16.77 45.50 -7.21
C PHE A 105 16.86 47.02 -7.46
N PRO A 106 16.75 47.50 -8.71
CA PRO A 106 17.00 48.90 -9.07
C PRO A 106 15.93 49.84 -8.55
N GLU A 107 16.28 51.12 -8.40
CA GLU A 107 15.34 52.16 -7.97
C GLU A 107 14.26 52.43 -9.03
N ILE A 108 13.01 52.55 -8.59
CA ILE A 108 11.85 52.81 -9.45
C ILE A 108 11.51 54.30 -9.36
N MET A 109 12.06 55.12 -10.26
CA MET A 109 11.93 56.58 -10.19
C MET A 109 10.51 57.09 -10.49
N ASP A 110 9.75 56.39 -11.35
CA ASP A 110 8.42 56.79 -11.81
C ASP A 110 7.33 55.81 -11.35
N THR A 111 6.10 56.30 -11.22
CA THR A 111 4.93 55.45 -10.95
C THR A 111 4.64 54.49 -12.11
N VAL A 112 4.68 53.18 -11.84
CA VAL A 112 4.41 52.11 -12.82
C VAL A 112 3.01 51.54 -12.61
N LYS A 113 2.11 51.85 -13.54
CA LYS A 113 0.68 51.46 -13.45
C LYS A 113 0.34 50.12 -14.11
N ARG A 114 1.19 49.63 -15.00
CA ARG A 114 0.86 48.50 -15.89
C ARG A 114 1.49 47.18 -15.47
N LEU A 115 2.52 47.20 -14.62
CA LEU A 115 3.15 45.99 -14.10
C LEU A 115 2.21 45.33 -13.11
N TYR A 116 1.73 44.13 -13.43
CA TYR A 116 0.77 43.38 -12.63
C TYR A 116 1.44 42.20 -11.92
N GLU A 117 2.45 41.58 -12.53
CA GLU A 117 3.15 40.40 -11.99
C GLU A 117 4.66 40.66 -11.96
N LEU A 118 5.26 40.47 -10.79
CA LEU A 118 6.70 40.54 -10.56
C LEU A 118 7.16 39.28 -9.82
N ASP A 119 7.97 38.46 -10.48
CA ASP A 119 8.55 37.26 -9.89
C ASP A 119 10.04 37.46 -9.64
N LEU A 120 10.42 37.55 -8.37
CA LEU A 120 11.78 37.66 -7.84
C LEU A 120 12.20 36.39 -7.09
N SER A 121 11.43 35.30 -7.18
CA SER A 121 11.66 34.12 -6.36
C SER A 121 13.02 33.47 -6.61
N GLY A 122 13.68 32.97 -5.57
CA GLY A 122 15.00 32.35 -5.68
C GLY A 122 16.12 33.30 -6.11
N THR A 123 15.94 34.61 -5.91
CA THR A 123 17.03 35.60 -6.08
C THR A 123 17.87 35.72 -4.80
N ALA A 124 19.01 36.41 -4.90
CA ALA A 124 19.90 36.69 -3.76
C ALA A 124 19.64 38.07 -3.13
N LEU A 125 18.47 38.67 -3.39
CA LEU A 125 18.11 39.99 -2.88
C LEU A 125 18.24 40.06 -1.36
N LYS A 126 18.93 41.09 -0.88
CA LYS A 126 19.08 41.37 0.56
C LYS A 126 17.94 42.23 1.10
N GLU A 127 17.45 43.15 0.27
CA GLU A 127 16.37 44.09 0.54
C GLU A 127 15.64 44.46 -0.76
N LEU A 128 14.48 45.11 -0.65
CA LEU A 128 13.84 45.83 -1.75
C LEU A 128 14.01 47.34 -1.55
N PRO A 129 14.21 48.12 -2.62
CA PRO A 129 14.30 49.57 -2.52
C PRO A 129 12.97 50.17 -2.05
N SER A 130 13.03 51.29 -1.33
CA SER A 130 11.82 51.98 -0.85
C SER A 130 10.91 52.44 -1.99
N SER A 131 11.46 52.64 -3.19
CA SER A 131 10.71 52.94 -4.40
C SER A 131 9.84 51.80 -4.93
N ILE A 132 9.91 50.58 -4.37
CA ILE A 132 9.00 49.47 -4.73
C ILE A 132 7.53 49.88 -4.64
N GLY A 133 7.19 50.78 -3.71
CA GLY A 133 5.85 51.34 -3.56
C GLY A 133 5.32 52.11 -4.78
N ASN A 134 6.17 52.43 -5.77
CA ASN A 134 5.78 53.09 -7.02
C ASN A 134 5.15 52.12 -8.03
N LEU A 135 5.22 50.80 -7.81
CA LEU A 135 4.54 49.78 -8.62
C LEU A 135 3.05 49.68 -8.28
N ILE A 136 2.31 50.79 -8.38
CA ILE A 136 0.94 50.89 -7.88
C ILE A 136 -0.06 49.97 -8.58
N GLY A 137 0.27 49.46 -9.77
CA GLY A 137 -0.54 48.48 -10.50
C GLY A 137 -0.28 47.03 -10.11
N LEU A 138 0.76 46.76 -9.31
CA LEU A 138 1.21 45.40 -9.01
C LEU A 138 0.14 44.62 -8.26
N LYS A 139 -0.16 43.42 -8.75
CA LYS A 139 -1.15 42.49 -8.20
C LYS A 139 -0.49 41.29 -7.53
N ASP A 140 0.53 40.74 -8.19
CA ASP A 140 1.22 39.53 -7.75
C ASP A 140 2.71 39.82 -7.57
N LEU A 141 3.20 39.70 -6.33
CA LEU A 141 4.61 39.80 -5.99
C LEU A 141 5.09 38.47 -5.42
N ASN A 142 5.97 37.79 -6.13
CA ASN A 142 6.56 36.52 -5.69
C ASN A 142 8.04 36.72 -5.33
N MET A 143 8.38 36.48 -4.07
CA MET A 143 9.74 36.52 -3.53
C MET A 143 10.09 35.21 -2.80
N ASN A 144 9.42 34.11 -3.15
CA ASN A 144 9.67 32.82 -2.51
C ASN A 144 11.14 32.42 -2.64
N ASN A 145 11.72 31.85 -1.58
CA ASN A 145 13.09 31.37 -1.51
C ASN A 145 14.16 32.45 -1.75
N CYS A 146 13.85 33.74 -1.52
CA CYS A 146 14.87 34.79 -1.39
C CYS A 146 15.59 34.63 -0.04
N LYS A 147 16.48 33.62 0.03
CA LYS A 147 17.15 33.21 1.28
C LYS A 147 18.05 34.28 1.90
N SER A 148 18.44 35.27 1.11
CA SER A 148 19.27 36.41 1.55
C SER A 148 18.45 37.60 2.08
N LEU A 149 17.13 37.61 1.89
CA LEU A 149 16.28 38.75 2.22
C LEU A 149 16.22 38.93 3.75
N VAL A 150 16.59 40.13 4.22
CA VAL A 150 16.66 40.45 5.65
C VAL A 150 15.50 41.33 6.10
N PHE A 151 15.08 42.30 5.28
CA PHE A 151 13.97 43.19 5.57
C PHE A 151 13.23 43.63 4.30
N LEU A 152 12.02 44.14 4.49
CA LEU A 152 11.18 44.76 3.46
C LEU A 152 10.98 46.24 3.83
N PRO A 153 10.85 47.16 2.87
CA PRO A 153 10.60 48.57 3.17
C PRO A 153 9.15 48.81 3.59
N ASP A 154 8.92 49.75 4.51
CA ASP A 154 7.57 50.16 4.96
C ASP A 154 6.71 50.70 3.81
N SER A 155 7.34 51.22 2.76
CA SER A 155 6.67 51.68 1.54
C SER A 155 5.93 50.58 0.78
N PHE A 156 6.11 49.30 1.13
CA PHE A 156 5.33 48.18 0.62
C PHE A 156 3.81 48.43 0.76
N CYS A 157 3.36 49.10 1.82
CA CYS A 157 1.95 49.42 2.02
C CYS A 157 1.34 50.32 0.93
N LYS A 158 2.17 50.96 0.08
CA LYS A 158 1.74 51.78 -1.07
C LYS A 158 1.25 50.94 -2.25
N LEU A 159 1.51 49.63 -2.29
CA LEU A 159 1.05 48.72 -3.34
C LEU A 159 -0.46 48.43 -3.21
N LYS A 160 -1.31 49.42 -3.49
CA LYS A 160 -2.77 49.35 -3.24
C LYS A 160 -3.51 48.33 -4.11
N SER A 161 -2.95 47.93 -5.24
CA SER A 161 -3.51 46.91 -6.12
C SER A 161 -3.04 45.49 -5.80
N LEU A 162 -2.15 45.30 -4.83
CA LEU A 162 -1.56 44.01 -4.54
C LEU A 162 -2.63 43.04 -4.04
N GLU A 163 -2.72 41.89 -4.69
CA GLU A 163 -3.68 40.81 -4.43
C GLU A 163 -3.00 39.61 -3.76
N ARG A 164 -1.76 39.28 -4.16
CA ARG A 164 -1.01 38.14 -3.63
C ARG A 164 0.45 38.51 -3.36
N PHE A 165 0.94 38.13 -2.19
CA PHE A 165 2.34 38.35 -1.81
C PHE A 165 2.95 37.08 -1.21
N TYR A 166 4.00 36.57 -1.85
CA TYR A 166 4.64 35.32 -1.48
C TYR A 166 6.09 35.53 -1.04
N LEU A 167 6.40 35.13 0.20
CA LEU A 167 7.71 35.24 0.85
C LEU A 167 8.18 33.89 1.42
N LYS A 168 7.55 32.78 0.99
CA LYS A 168 7.84 31.45 1.50
C LYS A 168 9.34 31.15 1.41
N GLY A 169 9.97 30.70 2.49
CA GLY A 169 11.38 30.31 2.49
C GLY A 169 12.38 31.47 2.47
N CYS A 170 11.93 32.72 2.75
CA CYS A 170 12.83 33.84 3.06
C CYS A 170 13.40 33.66 4.48
N SER A 171 14.31 32.70 4.62
CA SER A 171 14.81 32.18 5.90
C SER A 171 15.66 33.14 6.74
N ARG A 172 15.90 34.38 6.27
CA ARG A 172 16.61 35.44 6.99
C ARG A 172 15.73 36.66 7.30
N LEU A 173 14.46 36.64 6.87
CA LEU A 173 13.51 37.72 7.14
C LEU A 173 13.02 37.60 8.60
N GLU A 174 13.57 38.43 9.49
CA GLU A 174 13.26 38.39 10.93
C GLU A 174 12.11 39.33 11.34
N ILE A 175 11.88 40.39 10.57
CA ILE A 175 10.88 41.44 10.86
C ILE A 175 10.02 41.67 9.60
N PHE A 176 8.71 41.74 9.78
CA PHE A 176 7.77 42.16 8.74
C PHE A 176 7.46 43.67 8.89
N PRO A 177 7.44 44.46 7.80
CA PRO A 177 7.37 45.92 7.87
C PRO A 177 6.04 46.44 8.41
N GLU A 178 6.04 47.66 8.94
CA GLU A 178 4.83 48.30 9.45
C GLU A 178 3.88 48.68 8.29
N ILE A 179 2.59 48.37 8.46
CA ILE A 179 1.56 48.62 7.46
C ILE A 179 0.80 49.88 7.86
N MET A 180 1.29 51.05 7.46
CA MET A 180 0.71 52.34 7.89
C MET A 180 -0.69 52.61 7.29
N ASP A 181 -1.04 51.96 6.17
CA ASP A 181 -2.29 52.17 5.45
C ASP A 181 -3.11 50.89 5.28
N THR A 182 -4.44 51.03 5.22
CA THR A 182 -5.31 49.88 4.92
C THR A 182 -5.09 49.31 3.52
N MET A 183 -4.97 47.98 3.42
CA MET A 183 -4.86 47.23 2.17
C MET A 183 -6.10 46.35 1.95
N LYS A 184 -6.96 46.77 1.01
CA LYS A 184 -8.24 46.10 0.70
C LYS A 184 -8.13 44.99 -0.34
N MET A 185 -7.10 45.05 -1.20
CA MET A 185 -6.95 44.13 -2.33
C MET A 185 -6.11 42.90 -1.98
N LEU A 186 -5.27 42.96 -0.95
CA LEU A 186 -4.40 41.84 -0.59
C LEU A 186 -5.26 40.71 -0.01
N TYR A 187 -5.35 39.61 -0.74
CA TYR A 187 -6.17 38.45 -0.40
C TYR A 187 -5.34 37.29 0.14
N GLU A 188 -4.09 37.15 -0.31
CA GLU A 188 -3.22 36.03 0.04
C GLU A 188 -1.83 36.53 0.43
N LEU A 189 -1.35 36.08 1.59
CA LEU A 189 -0.02 36.37 2.11
C LEU A 189 0.63 35.07 2.59
N ASP A 190 1.75 34.68 1.96
CA ASP A 190 2.53 33.52 2.38
C ASP A 190 3.87 33.96 2.99
N LEU A 191 4.00 33.76 4.29
CA LEU A 191 5.18 34.00 5.12
C LEU A 191 5.80 32.68 5.61
N SER A 192 5.40 31.53 5.07
CA SER A 192 5.86 30.23 5.55
C SER A 192 7.38 30.08 5.45
N GLU A 193 7.98 29.33 6.37
CA GLU A 193 9.43 29.07 6.40
C GLU A 193 10.30 30.35 6.48
N THR A 194 9.75 31.46 7.00
CA THR A 194 10.51 32.69 7.32
C THR A 194 11.11 32.63 8.73
N ALA A 195 12.02 33.56 9.03
CA ALA A 195 12.65 33.68 10.34
C ALA A 195 11.93 34.66 11.29
N LEU A 196 10.69 35.06 10.96
CA LEU A 196 9.92 36.05 11.70
C LEU A 196 9.79 35.68 13.18
N LYS A 197 10.05 36.66 14.05
CA LYS A 197 9.88 36.52 15.50
C LYS A 197 8.48 36.93 15.96
N GLU A 198 7.90 37.92 15.29
CA GLU A 198 6.57 38.48 15.52
C GLU A 198 5.99 39.05 14.22
N LEU A 199 4.69 39.36 14.23
CA LEU A 199 4.06 40.21 13.22
C LEU A 199 3.83 41.61 13.81
N PRO A 200 3.91 42.68 13.00
CA PRO A 200 3.68 44.05 13.46
C PRO A 200 2.23 44.23 13.90
N SER A 201 2.00 45.12 14.88
CA SER A 201 0.66 45.41 15.40
C SER A 201 -0.30 45.96 14.33
N SER A 202 0.26 46.54 13.26
CA SER A 202 -0.43 47.05 12.09
C SER A 202 -0.90 45.97 11.11
N ILE A 203 -0.61 44.67 11.33
CA ILE A 203 -1.09 43.58 10.45
C ILE A 203 -2.61 43.61 10.26
N GLY A 204 -3.37 44.11 11.25
CA GLY A 204 -4.81 44.33 11.16
C GLY A 204 -5.26 45.26 10.04
N ASN A 205 -4.37 46.03 9.41
CA ASN A 205 -4.66 46.90 8.27
C ASN A 205 -4.80 46.14 6.95
N LEU A 206 -4.46 44.85 6.90
CA LEU A 206 -4.71 43.96 5.77
C LEU A 206 -6.19 43.48 5.74
N ILE A 207 -7.13 44.42 5.70
CA ILE A 207 -8.57 44.15 5.85
C ILE A 207 -9.17 43.29 4.72
N GLY A 208 -8.50 43.20 3.57
CA GLY A 208 -8.86 42.31 2.46
C GLY A 208 -8.40 40.86 2.63
N LEU A 209 -7.48 40.59 3.57
CA LEU A 209 -6.75 39.33 3.65
C LEU A 209 -7.70 38.17 3.93
N LYS A 210 -7.65 37.15 3.07
CA LYS A 210 -8.44 35.92 3.15
C LYS A 210 -7.59 34.76 3.62
N ASP A 211 -6.34 34.69 3.18
CA ASP A 211 -5.47 33.55 3.42
C ASP A 211 -4.11 34.02 3.93
N LEU A 212 -3.75 33.59 5.13
CA LEU A 212 -2.46 33.86 5.76
C LEU A 212 -1.76 32.55 6.07
N ASN A 213 -0.64 32.30 5.40
CA ASN A 213 0.19 31.13 5.64
C ASN A 213 1.48 31.54 6.35
N MET A 214 1.72 30.99 7.54
CA MET A 214 2.91 31.18 8.36
C MET A 214 3.49 29.82 8.79
N ASN A 215 3.23 28.76 8.04
CA ASN A 215 3.71 27.42 8.38
C ASN A 215 5.23 27.40 8.52
N ASN A 216 5.73 26.69 9.52
CA ASN A 216 7.15 26.51 9.80
C ASN A 216 7.92 27.81 10.05
N CYS A 217 7.27 28.88 10.52
CA CYS A 217 7.94 30.04 11.12
C CYS A 217 8.48 29.66 12.51
N LYS A 218 9.59 28.91 12.53
CA LYS A 218 10.13 28.28 13.75
C LYS A 218 10.57 29.27 14.84
N ASN A 219 10.80 30.52 14.47
CA ASN A 219 11.20 31.60 15.37
C ASN A 219 10.03 32.42 15.92
N LEU A 220 8.80 32.22 15.42
CA LEU A 220 7.63 32.99 15.81
C LEU A 220 7.29 32.70 17.28
N VAL A 221 7.28 33.73 18.11
CA VAL A 221 7.04 33.60 19.57
C VAL A 221 5.62 34.02 19.94
N PHE A 222 5.10 35.09 19.34
CA PHE A 222 3.76 35.61 19.58
C PHE A 222 3.16 36.26 18.33
N LEU A 223 1.85 36.46 18.36
CA LEU A 223 1.09 37.21 17.37
C LEU A 223 0.52 38.47 18.04
N PRO A 224 0.31 39.57 17.30
CA PRO A 224 -0.20 40.81 17.88
C PRO A 224 -1.69 40.70 18.25
N ASP A 225 -2.09 41.35 19.33
CA ASP A 225 -3.49 41.31 19.83
C ASP A 225 -4.50 41.91 18.83
N ASN A 226 -4.05 42.80 17.94
CA ASN A 226 -4.88 43.37 16.88
C ASN A 226 -5.30 42.36 15.78
N PHE A 227 -4.94 41.08 15.89
CA PHE A 227 -5.23 40.03 14.90
C PHE A 227 -6.73 39.93 14.55
N TYR A 228 -7.62 40.16 15.51
CA TYR A 228 -9.08 40.12 15.30
C TYR A 228 -9.62 41.16 14.30
N LYS A 229 -8.79 42.13 13.88
CA LYS A 229 -9.12 43.14 12.85
C LYS A 229 -9.12 42.57 11.42
N LEU A 230 -8.54 41.40 11.18
CA LEU A 230 -8.54 40.71 9.88
C LEU A 230 -9.92 40.09 9.56
N LYS A 231 -10.94 40.93 9.36
CA LYS A 231 -12.35 40.51 9.25
C LYS A 231 -12.67 39.65 8.02
N SER A 232 -11.83 39.73 6.99
CA SER A 232 -11.98 38.93 5.76
C SER A 232 -11.29 37.57 5.82
N LEU A 233 -10.50 37.30 6.88
CA LEU A 233 -9.65 36.11 6.97
C LEU A 233 -10.50 34.85 7.01
N LYS A 234 -10.17 33.91 6.15
CA LYS A 234 -10.83 32.62 5.95
C LYS A 234 -9.97 31.45 6.38
N ARG A 235 -8.67 31.50 6.10
CA ARG A 235 -7.72 30.42 6.42
C ARG A 235 -6.47 31.01 7.06
N PHE A 236 -6.07 30.42 8.18
CA PHE A 236 -4.86 30.82 8.90
C PHE A 236 -4.03 29.60 9.28
N TYR A 237 -2.80 29.55 8.79
CA TYR A 237 -1.92 28.40 8.94
C TYR A 237 -0.66 28.76 9.72
N LEU A 238 -0.43 28.09 10.85
CA LEU A 238 0.71 28.24 11.77
C LEU A 238 1.39 26.90 12.05
N LYS A 239 1.14 25.88 11.22
CA LYS A 239 1.67 24.54 11.40
C LYS A 239 3.19 24.58 11.54
N GLY A 240 3.74 23.99 12.60
CA GLY A 240 5.18 23.91 12.83
C GLY A 240 5.83 25.21 13.36
N CYS A 241 5.05 26.20 13.82
CA CYS A 241 5.58 27.34 14.58
C CYS A 241 5.95 26.91 16.01
N SER A 242 7.04 26.16 16.12
CA SER A 242 7.45 25.42 17.32
C SER A 242 7.86 26.27 18.53
N ARG A 243 7.87 27.60 18.43
CA ARG A 243 8.14 28.55 19.52
C ARG A 243 6.93 29.40 19.91
N LEU A 244 5.80 29.25 19.22
CA LEU A 244 4.58 29.99 19.51
C LEU A 244 3.94 29.41 20.79
N GLU A 245 4.11 30.10 21.92
CA GLU A 245 3.62 29.66 23.23
C GLU A 245 2.22 30.21 23.57
N ILE A 246 1.86 31.37 23.02
CA ILE A 246 0.61 32.08 23.32
C ILE A 246 -0.11 32.42 22.01
N PHE A 247 -1.41 32.12 21.96
CA PHE A 247 -2.29 32.57 20.87
C PHE A 247 -2.97 33.89 21.29
N PRO A 248 -3.10 34.89 20.39
CA PRO A 248 -3.53 36.23 20.75
C PRO A 248 -5.00 36.27 21.18
N GLU A 249 -5.36 37.27 21.97
CA GLU A 249 -6.75 37.46 22.38
C GLU A 249 -7.64 37.89 21.20
N ILE A 250 -8.76 37.19 21.03
CA ILE A 250 -9.75 37.49 19.99
C ILE A 250 -10.85 38.36 20.60
N MET A 251 -10.63 39.68 20.67
CA MET A 251 -11.56 40.59 21.35
C MET A 251 -12.90 40.80 20.64
N ASP A 252 -13.01 40.44 19.36
CA ASP A 252 -14.23 40.61 18.55
C ASP A 252 -14.49 39.42 17.64
N THR A 253 -15.75 39.23 17.26
CA THR A 253 -16.21 38.10 16.45
C THR A 253 -15.54 38.05 15.07
N MET A 254 -15.15 36.83 14.66
CA MET A 254 -14.61 36.52 13.34
C MET A 254 -15.51 35.49 12.65
N LYS A 255 -16.39 35.98 11.76
CA LYS A 255 -17.39 35.15 11.04
C LYS A 255 -16.82 34.45 9.80
N MET A 256 -15.75 34.98 9.24
CA MET A 256 -15.19 34.51 7.98
C MET A 256 -14.11 33.44 8.16
N LEU A 257 -13.48 33.35 9.34
CA LEU A 257 -12.43 32.37 9.59
C LEU A 257 -13.05 30.98 9.66
N TYR A 258 -12.72 30.13 8.69
CA TYR A 258 -13.25 28.78 8.56
C TYR A 258 -12.24 27.71 8.94
N GLU A 259 -10.95 27.99 8.77
CA GLU A 259 -9.87 27.02 8.99
C GLU A 259 -8.71 27.66 9.75
N LEU A 260 -8.30 27.00 10.83
CA LEU A 260 -7.18 27.39 11.67
C LEU A 260 -6.30 26.16 11.94
N ASP A 261 -5.05 26.21 11.48
CA ASP A 261 -4.05 25.16 11.74
C ASP A 261 -2.97 25.68 12.69
N LEU A 262 -2.96 25.15 13.91
CA LEU A 262 -2.00 25.39 14.98
C LEU A 262 -1.11 24.16 15.24
N SER A 263 -1.12 23.17 14.35
CA SER A 263 -0.44 21.89 14.60
C SER A 263 1.08 22.05 14.80
N GLY A 264 1.65 21.35 15.77
CA GLY A 264 3.08 21.43 16.06
C GLY A 264 3.55 22.78 16.63
N THR A 265 2.65 23.58 17.20
CA THR A 265 3.00 24.78 17.98
C THR A 265 3.38 24.41 19.41
N ALA A 266 3.97 25.36 20.15
CA ALA A 266 4.34 25.21 21.56
C ALA A 266 3.26 25.71 22.54
N LEU A 267 2.04 25.93 22.05
CA LEU A 267 0.92 26.47 22.83
C LEU A 267 0.68 25.65 24.10
N LYS A 268 0.57 26.34 25.24
CA LYS A 268 0.21 25.74 26.53
C LYS A 268 -1.29 25.69 26.75
N GLU A 269 -2.00 26.70 26.23
CA GLU A 269 -3.45 26.87 26.29
C GLU A 269 -3.95 27.68 25.09
N LEU A 270 -5.27 27.70 24.89
CA LEU A 270 -5.94 28.69 24.03
C LEU A 270 -6.68 29.71 24.91
N PRO A 271 -6.70 30.99 24.54
CA PRO A 271 -7.36 32.02 25.32
C PRO A 271 -8.89 31.83 25.29
N SER A 272 -9.58 32.14 26.39
CA SER A 272 -11.05 32.03 26.48
C SER A 272 -11.83 32.77 25.38
N PRO A 273 -11.38 33.94 24.88
CA PRO A 273 -11.98 34.57 23.71
C PRO A 273 -11.92 33.77 22.39
N ILE A 274 -11.28 32.60 22.32
CA ILE A 274 -11.29 31.74 21.11
C ILE A 274 -12.72 31.42 20.63
N GLY A 275 -13.69 31.40 21.54
CA GLY A 275 -15.11 31.24 21.22
C GLY A 275 -15.68 32.31 20.27
N ASN A 276 -14.98 33.42 20.06
CA ASN A 276 -15.36 34.48 19.12
C ASN A 276 -15.09 34.11 17.65
N LEU A 277 -14.39 33.00 17.38
CA LEU A 277 -14.21 32.42 16.04
C LEU A 277 -15.48 31.66 15.59
N ILE A 278 -16.63 32.33 15.58
CA ILE A 278 -17.95 31.71 15.35
C ILE A 278 -18.13 31.12 13.95
N GLY A 279 -17.29 31.52 12.98
CA GLY A 279 -17.22 30.95 11.64
C GLY A 279 -16.43 29.64 11.54
N LEU A 280 -15.61 29.32 12.55
CA LEU A 280 -14.59 28.28 12.46
C LEU A 280 -15.23 26.91 12.24
N LYS A 281 -14.78 26.22 11.18
CA LYS A 281 -15.25 24.88 10.79
C LYS A 281 -14.19 23.85 11.12
N ASP A 282 -12.92 24.16 10.90
CA ASP A 282 -11.83 23.20 11.06
C ASP A 282 -10.74 23.80 11.94
N LEU A 283 -10.47 23.12 13.06
CA LEU A 283 -9.40 23.48 14.00
C LEU A 283 -8.43 22.31 14.10
N ASN A 284 -7.20 22.52 13.66
CA ASN A 284 -6.14 21.53 13.77
C ASN A 284 -5.12 21.98 14.81
N MET A 285 -4.93 21.19 15.86
CA MET A 285 -3.96 21.40 16.93
C MET A 285 -3.09 20.14 17.12
N ASN A 286 -2.97 19.31 16.08
CA ASN A 286 -2.19 18.08 16.17
C ASN A 286 -0.75 18.34 16.61
N ASN A 287 -0.23 17.52 17.51
CA ASN A 287 1.13 17.57 18.03
C ASN A 287 1.47 18.89 18.75
N CYS A 288 0.49 19.60 19.31
CA CYS A 288 0.74 20.64 20.31
C CYS A 288 1.15 19.99 21.65
N LYS A 289 2.40 19.52 21.72
CA LYS A 289 2.91 18.68 22.82
C LYS A 289 2.90 19.37 24.19
N ASN A 290 2.84 20.70 24.22
CA ASN A 290 2.79 21.52 25.43
C ASN A 290 1.37 21.86 25.89
N LEU A 291 0.35 21.56 25.10
CA LEU A 291 -1.04 21.90 25.41
C LEU A 291 -1.50 21.13 26.64
N VAL A 292 -1.87 21.84 27.71
CA VAL A 292 -2.29 21.24 28.99
C VAL A 292 -3.81 21.25 29.13
N PHE A 293 -4.47 22.32 28.69
CA PHE A 293 -5.93 22.46 28.76
C PHE A 293 -6.48 23.28 27.60
N LEU A 294 -7.78 23.12 27.36
CA LEU A 294 -8.56 23.92 26.43
C LEU A 294 -9.50 24.84 27.23
N PRO A 295 -9.84 26.02 26.71
CA PRO A 295 -10.70 26.95 27.43
C PRO A 295 -12.13 26.41 27.52
N GLY A 296 -12.79 26.66 28.66
CA GLY A 296 -14.18 26.27 28.88
C GLY A 296 -15.17 26.91 27.90
N SER A 297 -14.78 27.97 27.19
CA SER A 297 -15.57 28.61 26.13
C SER A 297 -15.59 27.84 24.79
N PHE A 298 -14.90 26.70 24.68
CA PHE A 298 -14.80 25.90 23.46
C PHE A 298 -16.17 25.59 22.82
N TYR A 299 -17.19 25.32 23.63
CA TYR A 299 -18.56 25.03 23.16
C TYR A 299 -19.21 26.18 22.36
N LYS A 300 -18.65 27.40 22.37
CA LYS A 300 -19.09 28.56 21.59
C LYS A 300 -18.74 28.46 20.11
N LEU A 301 -17.83 27.56 19.71
CA LEU A 301 -17.46 27.31 18.30
C LEU A 301 -18.57 26.55 17.55
N LYS A 302 -19.76 27.16 17.40
CA LYS A 302 -20.97 26.51 16.87
C LYS A 302 -20.89 26.05 15.42
N SER A 303 -19.94 26.58 14.64
CA SER A 303 -19.71 26.19 13.25
C SER A 303 -18.74 25.02 13.10
N LEU A 304 -18.07 24.61 14.19
CA LEU A 304 -16.99 23.63 14.17
C LEU A 304 -17.50 22.28 13.66
N ARG A 305 -16.73 21.69 12.75
CA ARG A 305 -17.00 20.43 12.03
C ARG A 305 -15.93 19.40 12.30
N ARG A 306 -14.67 19.81 12.35
CA ARG A 306 -13.53 18.93 12.56
C ARG A 306 -12.59 19.55 13.60
N PHE A 307 -12.23 18.76 14.60
CA PHE A 307 -11.31 19.19 15.64
C PHE A 307 -10.25 18.11 15.88
N TYR A 308 -8.99 18.47 15.66
CA TYR A 308 -7.88 17.54 15.70
C TYR A 308 -6.89 17.94 16.80
N LEU A 309 -6.66 17.04 17.76
CA LEU A 309 -5.74 17.16 18.91
C LEU A 309 -4.77 15.98 18.98
N LYS A 310 -4.61 15.22 17.88
CA LYS A 310 -3.76 14.04 17.83
C LYS A 310 -2.34 14.38 18.30
N GLY A 311 -1.83 13.64 19.28
CA GLY A 311 -0.47 13.82 19.81
C GLY A 311 -0.30 15.02 20.76
N CYS A 312 -1.38 15.62 21.27
CA CYS A 312 -1.30 16.58 22.39
C CYS A 312 -1.03 15.83 23.71
N SER A 313 0.19 15.32 23.85
CA SER A 313 0.59 14.36 24.89
C SER A 313 0.59 14.87 26.33
N ARG A 314 0.26 16.15 26.57
CA ARG A 314 0.11 16.75 27.91
C ARG A 314 -1.32 17.18 28.23
N LEU A 315 -2.26 17.00 27.30
CA LEU A 315 -3.67 17.34 27.51
C LEU A 315 -4.31 16.26 28.40
N GLU A 316 -4.52 16.59 29.67
CA GLU A 316 -5.07 15.65 30.67
C GLU A 316 -6.59 15.75 30.83
N ILE A 317 -7.19 16.91 30.54
CA ILE A 317 -8.60 17.20 30.73
C ILE A 317 -9.20 17.79 29.45
N PHE A 318 -10.34 17.23 29.01
CA PHE A 318 -11.15 17.81 27.94
C PHE A 318 -12.21 18.75 28.54
N PRO A 319 -12.46 19.94 27.96
CA PRO A 319 -13.31 20.97 28.58
C PRO A 319 -14.79 20.57 28.59
N GLU A 320 -15.53 21.09 29.58
CA GLU A 320 -16.98 20.93 29.66
C GLU A 320 -17.70 21.57 28.47
N ILE A 321 -18.69 20.85 27.92
CA ILE A 321 -19.46 21.26 26.75
C ILE A 321 -20.85 21.68 27.21
N MET A 322 -21.01 22.94 27.59
CA MET A 322 -22.24 23.44 28.23
C MET A 322 -23.48 23.46 27.32
N ASP A 323 -23.32 23.35 26.00
CA ASP A 323 -24.42 23.45 25.04
C ASP A 323 -24.18 22.52 23.83
N THR A 324 -25.26 22.09 23.19
CA THR A 324 -25.25 21.14 22.08
C THR A 324 -24.43 21.64 20.87
N MET A 325 -23.66 20.71 20.29
CA MET A 325 -22.86 20.95 19.08
C MET A 325 -23.31 19.99 17.97
N LYS A 326 -24.17 20.50 17.09
CA LYS A 326 -24.77 19.74 15.98
C LYS A 326 -23.87 19.59 14.76
N ARG A 327 -22.84 20.44 14.63
CA ARG A 327 -21.99 20.53 13.43
C ARG A 327 -20.67 19.80 13.57
N LEU A 328 -20.21 19.48 14.78
CA LEU A 328 -18.97 18.74 14.98
C LEU A 328 -19.20 17.30 14.55
N TYR A 329 -18.50 16.86 13.51
CA TYR A 329 -18.63 15.53 12.91
C TYR A 329 -17.43 14.64 13.22
N GLU A 330 -16.25 15.23 13.41
CA GLU A 330 -15.00 14.50 13.60
C GLU A 330 -14.21 15.12 14.75
N LEU A 331 -13.80 14.28 15.70
CA LEU A 331 -12.97 14.63 16.84
C LEU A 331 -11.84 13.61 16.98
N ASP A 332 -10.60 14.07 16.83
CA ASP A 332 -9.40 13.23 17.03
C ASP A 332 -8.65 13.67 18.29
N LEU A 333 -8.68 12.82 19.30
CA LEU A 333 -7.99 12.93 20.59
C LEU A 333 -6.85 11.92 20.70
N SER A 334 -6.46 11.24 19.61
CA SER A 334 -5.50 10.13 19.67
C SER A 334 -4.14 10.57 20.22
N GLY A 335 -3.53 9.76 21.09
CA GLY A 335 -2.22 10.07 21.69
C GLY A 335 -2.23 11.26 22.65
N THR A 336 -3.39 11.63 23.20
CA THR A 336 -3.49 12.58 24.33
C THR A 336 -3.25 11.89 25.67
N ALA A 337 -3.07 12.66 26.73
CA ALA A 337 -2.91 12.16 28.10
C ALA A 337 -4.22 12.17 28.89
N LEU A 338 -5.37 12.24 28.21
CA LEU A 338 -6.69 12.30 28.83
C LEU A 338 -6.89 11.12 29.78
N LYS A 339 -7.31 11.43 31.01
CA LYS A 339 -7.67 10.43 32.03
C LYS A 339 -9.12 9.98 31.90
N GLU A 340 -9.99 10.92 31.54
CA GLU A 340 -11.43 10.74 31.34
C GLU A 340 -11.95 11.73 30.29
N LEU A 341 -13.18 11.53 29.82
CA LEU A 341 -13.95 12.53 29.10
C LEU A 341 -15.07 13.07 30.00
N PRO A 342 -15.41 14.38 29.93
CA PRO A 342 -16.50 14.93 30.73
C PRO A 342 -17.85 14.35 30.32
N SER A 343 -18.78 14.27 31.26
CA SER A 343 -20.15 13.77 30.99
C SER A 343 -20.88 14.62 29.93
N SER A 344 -20.48 15.88 29.77
CA SER A 344 -20.99 16.76 28.71
C SER A 344 -20.54 16.38 27.30
N ILE A 345 -19.64 15.40 27.11
CA ILE A 345 -19.27 14.89 25.77
C ILE A 345 -20.51 14.45 24.97
N GLY A 346 -21.56 13.97 25.64
CA GLY A 346 -22.85 13.63 25.05
C GLY A 346 -23.57 14.79 24.33
N ASN A 347 -23.15 16.04 24.55
CA ASN A 347 -23.67 17.22 23.86
C ASN A 347 -23.14 17.37 22.42
N LEU A 348 -22.14 16.57 22.03
CA LEU A 348 -21.64 16.46 20.66
C LEU A 348 -22.57 15.60 19.77
N ILE A 349 -23.86 15.94 19.72
CA ILE A 349 -24.91 15.14 19.06
C ILE A 349 -24.73 14.98 17.53
N GLY A 350 -23.88 15.82 16.91
CA GLY A 350 -23.49 15.70 15.51
C GLY A 350 -22.34 14.74 15.25
N LEU A 351 -21.62 14.31 16.28
CA LEU A 351 -20.34 13.59 16.15
C LEU A 351 -20.54 12.25 15.45
N LYS A 352 -19.75 12.01 14.41
CA LYS A 352 -19.76 10.79 13.60
C LYS A 352 -18.54 9.95 13.88
N ASP A 353 -17.37 10.58 13.99
CA ASP A 353 -16.10 9.90 14.15
C ASP A 353 -15.38 10.43 15.38
N LEU A 354 -15.10 9.52 16.33
CA LEU A 354 -14.33 9.80 17.54
C LEU A 354 -13.10 8.90 17.56
N ASN A 355 -11.92 9.51 17.48
CA ASN A 355 -10.65 8.79 17.56
C ASN A 355 -9.94 9.12 18.87
N MET A 356 -9.72 8.11 19.71
CA MET A 356 -9.00 8.18 20.98
C MET A 356 -7.86 7.16 21.02
N ASN A 357 -7.38 6.71 19.86
CA ASN A 357 -6.30 5.72 19.80
C ASN A 357 -5.07 6.16 20.57
N ASN A 358 -4.47 5.25 21.32
CA ASN A 358 -3.26 5.47 22.12
C ASN A 358 -3.40 6.54 23.21
N CYS A 359 -4.63 6.81 23.70
CA CYS A 359 -4.83 7.54 24.95
C CYS A 359 -4.44 6.64 26.14
N LYS A 360 -3.14 6.47 26.36
CA LYS A 360 -2.58 5.49 27.33
C LYS A 360 -2.96 5.79 28.79
N SER A 361 -3.37 7.01 29.09
CA SER A 361 -3.81 7.46 30.42
C SER A 361 -5.30 7.29 30.68
N LEU A 362 -6.10 6.97 29.65
CA LEU A 362 -7.56 6.89 29.74
C LEU A 362 -7.97 5.71 30.62
N VAL A 363 -8.72 5.99 31.69
CA VAL A 363 -9.15 4.96 32.67
C VAL A 363 -10.61 4.59 32.48
N PHE A 364 -11.48 5.57 32.19
CA PHE A 364 -12.91 5.35 31.98
C PHE A 364 -13.48 6.33 30.96
N LEU A 365 -14.64 5.97 30.40
CA LEU A 365 -15.47 6.82 29.56
C LEU A 365 -16.74 7.18 30.34
N PRO A 366 -17.36 8.35 30.10
CA PRO A 366 -18.55 8.75 30.84
C PRO A 366 -19.78 7.95 30.41
N ASP A 367 -20.69 7.69 31.36
CA ASP A 367 -21.96 6.99 31.12
C ASP A 367 -22.84 7.71 30.10
N SER A 368 -22.64 9.00 29.87
CA SER A 368 -23.36 9.76 28.86
C SER A 368 -22.97 9.43 27.40
N PHE A 369 -22.00 8.53 27.18
CA PHE A 369 -21.52 8.14 25.85
C PHE A 369 -22.65 7.74 24.89
N TYR A 370 -23.68 7.04 25.37
CA TYR A 370 -24.83 6.61 24.56
C TYR A 370 -25.64 7.77 23.94
N LYS A 371 -25.43 9.02 24.40
CA LYS A 371 -26.05 10.22 23.84
C LYS A 371 -25.46 10.64 22.49
N LEU A 372 -24.31 10.11 22.10
CA LEU A 372 -23.67 10.35 20.78
C LEU A 372 -24.43 9.61 19.65
N LYS A 373 -25.69 9.95 19.41
CA LYS A 373 -26.59 9.22 18.49
C LYS A 373 -26.18 9.27 17.02
N SER A 374 -25.30 10.19 16.64
CA SER A 374 -24.76 10.28 15.28
C SER A 374 -23.49 9.48 15.05
N LEU A 375 -22.91 8.90 16.11
CA LEU A 375 -21.61 8.24 16.07
C LEU A 375 -21.67 7.03 15.13
N ARG A 376 -20.62 6.89 14.33
CA ARG A 376 -20.44 5.92 13.25
C ARG A 376 -19.21 5.07 13.48
N ARG A 377 -18.11 5.70 13.89
CA ARG A 377 -16.82 5.06 14.14
C ARG A 377 -16.26 5.54 15.47
N PHE A 378 -15.83 4.60 16.29
CA PHE A 378 -15.22 4.89 17.58
C PHE A 378 -13.94 4.06 17.76
N TYR A 379 -12.82 4.75 17.91
CA TYR A 379 -11.50 4.13 17.98
C TYR A 379 -10.83 4.37 19.33
N LEU A 380 -10.51 3.30 20.04
CA LEU A 380 -9.85 3.27 21.36
C LEU A 380 -8.60 2.38 21.36
N LYS A 381 -8.09 2.02 20.18
CA LYS A 381 -6.93 1.14 20.02
C LYS A 381 -5.76 1.62 20.86
N GLY A 382 -5.21 0.76 21.72
CA GLY A 382 -4.06 1.06 22.56
C GLY A 382 -4.34 1.94 23.78
N CYS A 383 -5.61 2.12 24.19
CA CYS A 383 -5.96 2.70 25.49
C CYS A 383 -5.69 1.70 26.62
N SER A 384 -4.41 1.48 26.90
CA SER A 384 -3.92 0.37 27.73
C SER A 384 -4.25 0.45 29.24
N ARG A 385 -5.00 1.47 29.68
CA ARG A 385 -5.50 1.63 31.06
C ARG A 385 -7.02 1.61 31.17
N LEU A 386 -7.73 1.50 30.04
CA LEU A 386 -9.19 1.44 30.01
C LEU A 386 -9.63 0.04 30.46
N GLU A 387 -10.09 -0.08 31.71
CA GLU A 387 -10.50 -1.36 32.30
C GLU A 387 -11.99 -1.65 32.15
N ILE A 388 -12.82 -0.61 32.06
CA ILE A 388 -14.29 -0.71 31.99
C ILE A 388 -14.81 0.09 30.80
N PHE A 389 -15.67 -0.52 29.99
CA PHE A 389 -16.42 0.17 28.95
C PHE A 389 -17.79 0.62 29.51
N PRO A 390 -18.27 1.84 29.21
CA PRO A 390 -19.44 2.42 29.87
C PRO A 390 -20.75 1.74 29.46
N GLU A 391 -21.75 1.81 30.34
CA GLU A 391 -23.09 1.29 30.07
C GLU A 391 -23.79 2.06 28.93
N ILE A 392 -24.38 1.35 27.98
CA ILE A 392 -25.08 1.90 26.83
C ILE A 392 -26.59 1.86 27.11
N LEU A 393 -27.12 2.86 27.78
CA LEU A 393 -28.51 2.87 28.26
C LEU A 393 -29.59 2.98 27.16
N ASP A 394 -29.21 3.22 25.90
CA ASP A 394 -30.14 3.35 24.78
C ASP A 394 -29.50 2.92 23.45
N THR A 395 -30.32 2.46 22.51
CA THR A 395 -29.88 1.89 21.23
C THR A 395 -29.07 2.88 20.38
N MET A 396 -28.02 2.36 19.74
CA MET A 396 -27.13 3.09 18.83
C MET A 396 -27.13 2.42 17.45
N LYS A 397 -27.97 2.93 16.54
CA LYS A 397 -28.16 2.34 15.21
C LYS A 397 -27.11 2.76 14.17
N ARG A 398 -26.36 3.83 14.45
CA ARG A 398 -25.42 4.44 13.49
C ARG A 398 -23.97 3.99 13.67
N LEU A 399 -23.61 3.53 14.87
CA LEU A 399 -22.26 3.05 15.16
C LEU A 399 -22.08 1.71 14.44
N TYR A 400 -21.21 1.68 13.44
CA TYR A 400 -20.94 0.48 12.65
C TYR A 400 -19.51 -0.06 12.85
N GLU A 401 -18.62 0.71 13.45
CA GLU A 401 -17.22 0.31 13.67
C GLU A 401 -16.77 0.73 15.07
N LEU A 402 -16.26 -0.24 15.83
CA LEU A 402 -15.73 -0.06 17.18
C LEU A 402 -14.39 -0.79 17.31
N ASP A 403 -13.31 -0.06 17.56
CA ASP A 403 -11.99 -0.62 17.81
C ASP A 403 -11.59 -0.42 19.28
N LEU A 404 -11.54 -1.53 20.02
CA LEU A 404 -11.11 -1.64 21.42
C LEU A 404 -9.76 -2.36 21.54
N SER A 405 -9.05 -2.59 20.43
CA SER A 405 -7.83 -3.41 20.43
C SER A 405 -6.75 -2.87 21.37
N GLY A 406 -6.07 -3.74 22.11
CA GLY A 406 -5.00 -3.35 23.03
C GLY A 406 -5.47 -2.50 24.23
N THR A 407 -6.76 -2.58 24.59
CA THR A 407 -7.27 -2.03 25.86
C THR A 407 -7.04 -3.00 27.03
N ALA A 408 -7.25 -2.52 28.26
CA ALA A 408 -7.12 -3.31 29.47
C ALA A 408 -8.47 -3.89 29.96
N LEU A 409 -9.49 -3.91 29.09
CA LEU A 409 -10.84 -4.35 29.42
C LEU A 409 -10.83 -5.76 29.99
N LYS A 410 -11.53 -5.94 31.11
CA LYS A 410 -11.75 -7.25 31.75
C LYS A 410 -13.00 -7.94 31.20
N GLU A 411 -14.04 -7.16 30.92
CA GLU A 411 -15.32 -7.59 30.38
C GLU A 411 -15.94 -6.45 29.55
N LEU A 412 -16.97 -6.77 28.76
CA LEU A 412 -17.87 -5.78 28.15
C LEU A 412 -19.19 -5.74 28.93
N PRO A 413 -19.83 -4.56 29.06
CA PRO A 413 -21.11 -4.44 29.74
C PRO A 413 -22.21 -5.19 28.98
N SER A 414 -23.21 -5.70 29.70
CA SER A 414 -24.35 -6.39 29.08
C SER A 414 -25.14 -5.48 28.13
N SER A 415 -25.05 -4.17 28.28
CA SER A 415 -25.63 -3.20 27.37
C SER A 415 -24.93 -3.09 26.00
N ILE A 416 -23.80 -3.77 25.77
CA ILE A 416 -23.12 -3.78 24.45
C ILE A 416 -24.07 -4.20 23.32
N GLY A 417 -25.04 -5.07 23.62
CA GLY A 417 -26.10 -5.48 22.69
C GLY A 417 -26.97 -4.33 22.15
N ASN A 418 -26.93 -3.14 22.76
CA ASN A 418 -27.63 -1.94 22.28
C ASN A 418 -26.95 -1.28 21.08
N LEU A 419 -25.73 -1.70 20.71
CA LEU A 419 -25.03 -1.27 19.49
C LEU A 419 -25.55 -2.01 18.24
N ILE A 420 -26.86 -1.96 18.00
CA ILE A 420 -27.54 -2.79 16.98
C ILE A 420 -27.08 -2.52 15.53
N GLY A 421 -26.41 -1.39 15.29
CA GLY A 421 -25.83 -1.03 13.99
C GLY A 421 -24.39 -1.54 13.77
N LEU A 422 -23.76 -2.12 14.80
CA LEU A 422 -22.34 -2.48 14.79
C LEU A 422 -22.05 -3.56 13.75
N LYS A 423 -21.06 -3.34 12.89
CA LYS A 423 -20.64 -4.25 11.81
C LYS A 423 -19.25 -4.81 12.05
N ASP A 424 -18.31 -3.98 12.48
CA ASP A 424 -16.94 -4.38 12.83
C ASP A 424 -16.67 -4.09 14.31
N LEU A 425 -16.34 -5.14 15.05
CA LEU A 425 -15.86 -5.06 16.42
C LEU A 425 -14.45 -5.65 16.47
N ASN A 426 -13.47 -4.80 16.77
CA ASN A 426 -12.08 -5.22 16.95
C ASN A 426 -11.69 -5.13 18.43
N MET A 427 -11.32 -6.26 19.02
CA MET A 427 -10.86 -6.41 20.39
C MET A 427 -9.50 -7.12 20.45
N ASN A 428 -8.73 -7.09 19.36
CA ASN A 428 -7.43 -7.76 19.32
C ASN A 428 -6.51 -7.29 20.45
N ASN A 429 -5.76 -8.20 21.06
CA ASN A 429 -4.80 -7.93 22.12
C ASN A 429 -5.42 -7.29 23.39
N CYS A 430 -6.71 -7.50 23.65
CA CYS A 430 -7.32 -7.23 24.97
C CYS A 430 -6.88 -8.30 25.97
N LYS A 431 -5.62 -8.21 26.43
CA LYS A 431 -4.95 -9.27 27.22
C LYS A 431 -5.62 -9.59 28.57
N ASN A 432 -6.44 -8.67 29.09
CA ASN A 432 -7.15 -8.83 30.35
C ASN A 432 -8.58 -9.35 30.21
N LEU A 433 -9.09 -9.49 28.97
CA LEU A 433 -10.47 -9.88 28.71
C LEU A 433 -10.69 -11.33 29.16
N VAL A 434 -11.61 -11.55 30.10
CA VAL A 434 -11.89 -12.87 30.68
C VAL A 434 -13.15 -13.50 30.08
N CYS A 435 -14.18 -12.69 29.81
CA CYS A 435 -15.43 -13.14 29.24
C CYS A 435 -16.08 -12.05 28.37
N LEU A 436 -17.10 -12.45 27.60
CA LEU A 436 -18.00 -11.56 26.88
C LEU A 436 -19.43 -11.76 27.42
N PRO A 437 -20.31 -10.76 27.35
CA PRO A 437 -21.68 -10.88 27.84
C PRO A 437 -22.58 -11.67 26.87
N ASP A 438 -23.57 -12.41 27.39
CA ASP A 438 -24.56 -13.17 26.59
C ASP A 438 -25.39 -12.28 25.65
N SER A 439 -25.48 -10.99 25.95
CA SER A 439 -26.12 -10.00 25.09
C SER A 439 -25.39 -9.75 23.77
N PHE A 440 -24.18 -10.29 23.58
CA PHE A 440 -23.43 -10.26 22.33
C PHE A 440 -24.29 -10.72 21.14
N CYS A 441 -25.15 -11.73 21.33
CA CYS A 441 -26.03 -12.25 20.28
C CYS A 441 -27.04 -11.22 19.74
N LYS A 442 -27.26 -10.09 20.45
CA LYS A 442 -28.13 -8.98 20.02
C LYS A 442 -27.48 -8.11 18.92
N LEU A 443 -26.19 -8.24 18.66
CA LEU A 443 -25.46 -7.51 17.62
C LEU A 443 -25.77 -8.04 16.21
N LYS A 444 -27.04 -7.97 15.79
CA LYS A 444 -27.54 -8.56 14.53
C LYS A 444 -26.93 -7.99 13.24
N SER A 445 -26.25 -6.85 13.32
CA SER A 445 -25.55 -6.24 12.18
C SER A 445 -24.09 -6.66 12.07
N LEU A 446 -23.54 -7.36 13.08
CA LEU A 446 -22.12 -7.67 13.17
C LEU A 446 -21.71 -8.58 12.02
N THR A 447 -20.70 -8.16 11.27
CA THR A 447 -20.13 -8.89 10.13
C THR A 447 -18.75 -9.45 10.44
N THR A 448 -17.96 -8.72 11.23
CA THR A 448 -16.61 -9.13 11.57
C THR A 448 -16.36 -8.90 13.06
N PHE A 449 -15.83 -9.92 13.73
CA PHE A 449 -15.47 -9.85 15.15
C PHE A 449 -14.07 -10.41 15.35
N ARG A 450 -13.16 -9.59 15.89
CA ARG A 450 -11.76 -9.98 16.06
C ARG A 450 -11.35 -9.92 17.54
N LEU A 451 -10.82 -11.02 18.04
CA LEU A 451 -10.37 -11.22 19.43
C LEU A 451 -8.93 -11.76 19.48
N HIS A 452 -8.17 -11.64 18.39
CA HIS A 452 -6.83 -12.20 18.30
C HIS A 452 -5.94 -11.71 19.46
N GLY A 453 -5.31 -12.63 20.19
CA GLY A 453 -4.42 -12.30 21.30
C GLY A 453 -5.13 -11.91 22.61
N CYS A 454 -6.41 -12.26 22.80
CA CYS A 454 -7.08 -12.16 24.10
C CYS A 454 -6.70 -13.33 25.00
N LEU A 455 -5.48 -13.28 25.54
CA LEU A 455 -4.79 -14.37 26.25
C LEU A 455 -5.48 -14.89 27.53
N ARG A 456 -6.53 -14.23 28.02
CA ARG A 456 -7.28 -14.64 29.23
C ARG A 456 -8.73 -15.02 28.95
N LEU A 457 -9.17 -14.97 27.69
CA LEU A 457 -10.53 -15.32 27.31
C LEU A 457 -10.66 -16.85 27.31
N GLU A 458 -11.17 -17.41 28.41
CA GLU A 458 -11.33 -18.86 28.59
C GLU A 458 -12.66 -19.41 28.07
N ILE A 459 -13.70 -18.57 28.08
CA ILE A 459 -15.08 -18.95 27.71
C ILE A 459 -15.63 -17.94 26.70
N PHE A 460 -16.20 -18.44 25.62
CA PHE A 460 -16.97 -17.65 24.66
C PHE A 460 -18.48 -17.77 25.01
N PRO A 461 -19.26 -16.67 24.97
CA PRO A 461 -20.64 -16.63 25.50
C PRO A 461 -21.60 -17.49 24.69
N GLU A 462 -22.68 -17.95 25.34
CA GLU A 462 -23.77 -18.65 24.64
C GLU A 462 -24.52 -17.69 23.71
N ILE A 463 -24.71 -18.11 22.47
CA ILE A 463 -25.36 -17.38 21.39
C ILE A 463 -26.81 -17.84 21.33
N ILE A 464 -27.67 -17.27 22.18
CA ILE A 464 -29.08 -17.71 22.31
C ILE A 464 -29.89 -17.44 21.04
N ASP A 465 -29.54 -16.39 20.29
CA ASP A 465 -30.25 -15.99 19.07
C ASP A 465 -29.36 -16.10 17.82
N THR A 466 -29.97 -16.46 16.68
CA THR A 466 -29.26 -16.60 15.39
C THR A 466 -28.58 -15.31 14.91
N MET A 467 -27.36 -15.45 14.37
CA MET A 467 -26.55 -14.37 13.80
C MET A 467 -26.25 -14.64 12.32
N GLU A 468 -27.09 -14.11 11.44
CA GLU A 468 -27.03 -14.35 9.99
C GLU A 468 -25.93 -13.55 9.26
N ARG A 469 -25.46 -12.45 9.86
CA ARG A 469 -24.53 -11.52 9.20
C ARG A 469 -23.08 -11.70 9.59
N LEU A 470 -22.79 -12.38 10.71
CA LEU A 470 -21.43 -12.59 11.17
C LEU A 470 -20.73 -13.50 10.17
N TYR A 471 -19.78 -12.93 9.44
CA TYR A 471 -19.08 -13.54 8.32
C TYR A 471 -17.68 -14.02 8.73
N GLU A 472 -17.00 -13.25 9.57
CA GLU A 472 -15.63 -13.50 10.03
C GLU A 472 -15.54 -13.41 11.55
N LEU A 473 -14.99 -14.45 12.16
CA LEU A 473 -14.70 -14.56 13.59
C LEU A 473 -13.24 -15.00 13.78
N ASP A 474 -12.44 -14.13 14.40
CA ASP A 474 -11.05 -14.42 14.74
C ASP A 474 -10.89 -14.56 16.26
N LEU A 475 -10.61 -15.78 16.71
CA LEU A 475 -10.39 -16.17 18.10
C LEU A 475 -8.94 -16.61 18.34
N SER A 476 -8.03 -16.27 17.43
CA SER A 476 -6.65 -16.74 17.49
C SER A 476 -5.91 -16.26 18.74
N GLY A 477 -5.04 -17.07 19.34
CA GLY A 477 -4.26 -16.70 20.53
C GLY A 477 -5.14 -16.38 21.74
N THR A 478 -6.29 -17.05 21.87
CA THR A 478 -7.15 -16.99 23.06
C THR A 478 -6.89 -18.18 23.96
N ALA A 479 -7.31 -18.09 25.23
CA ALA A 479 -7.22 -19.18 26.20
C ALA A 479 -8.45 -20.10 26.19
N LEU A 480 -9.25 -20.06 25.11
CA LEU A 480 -10.51 -20.80 25.02
C LEU A 480 -10.29 -22.29 25.22
N LYS A 481 -11.11 -22.90 26.07
CA LYS A 481 -11.14 -24.36 26.27
C LYS A 481 -12.04 -25.07 25.27
N GLU A 482 -13.17 -24.45 24.96
CA GLU A 482 -14.17 -24.96 24.02
C GLU A 482 -14.97 -23.78 23.42
N LEU A 483 -15.70 -24.06 22.33
CA LEU A 483 -16.73 -23.16 21.79
C LEU A 483 -18.08 -23.48 22.45
N PRO A 484 -19.01 -22.51 22.58
CA PRO A 484 -20.29 -22.72 23.23
C PRO A 484 -21.15 -23.73 22.47
N SER A 485 -22.09 -24.36 23.19
CA SER A 485 -23.00 -25.35 22.63
C SER A 485 -23.92 -24.76 21.56
N SER A 486 -24.14 -23.44 21.58
CA SER A 486 -24.94 -22.67 20.63
C SER A 486 -24.15 -22.05 19.47
N ILE A 487 -22.89 -22.44 19.23
CA ILE A 487 -22.09 -21.90 18.12
C ILE A 487 -22.77 -22.09 16.75
N ASP A 488 -23.66 -23.07 16.62
CA ASP A 488 -24.47 -23.33 15.42
C ASP A 488 -25.45 -22.21 15.06
N ASN A 489 -25.71 -21.28 15.99
CA ASN A 489 -26.48 -20.07 15.74
C ASN A 489 -25.72 -19.02 14.91
N LEU A 490 -24.40 -19.18 14.68
CA LEU A 490 -23.62 -18.36 13.74
C LEU A 490 -23.82 -18.80 12.28
N VAL A 491 -25.07 -18.83 11.83
CA VAL A 491 -25.47 -19.40 10.54
C VAL A 491 -24.83 -18.72 9.33
N GLY A 492 -24.39 -17.46 9.45
CA GLY A 492 -23.70 -16.72 8.40
C GLY A 492 -22.18 -16.90 8.34
N LEU A 493 -21.59 -17.59 9.33
CA LEU A 493 -20.15 -17.62 9.53
C LEU A 493 -19.44 -18.35 8.39
N LYS A 494 -18.50 -17.66 7.74
CA LYS A 494 -17.72 -18.21 6.62
C LYS A 494 -16.24 -18.39 6.95
N TYR A 495 -15.69 -17.56 7.83
CA TYR A 495 -14.28 -17.56 8.20
C TYR A 495 -14.16 -17.65 9.71
N LEU A 496 -13.52 -18.72 10.17
CA LEU A 496 -13.20 -18.93 11.58
C LEU A 496 -11.70 -19.15 11.72
N SER A 497 -11.07 -18.36 12.59
CA SER A 497 -9.67 -18.55 12.97
C SER A 497 -9.56 -18.89 14.45
N LEU A 498 -8.87 -19.99 14.74
CA LEU A 498 -8.57 -20.53 16.07
C LEU A 498 -7.07 -20.83 16.17
N ASN A 499 -6.24 -20.00 15.53
CA ASN A 499 -4.79 -20.20 15.51
C ASN A 499 -4.22 -20.01 16.91
N ASP A 500 -3.19 -20.76 17.28
CA ASP A 500 -2.45 -20.61 18.54
C ASP A 500 -3.35 -20.67 19.80
N CYS A 501 -4.47 -21.40 19.74
CA CYS A 501 -5.35 -21.64 20.88
C CYS A 501 -4.88 -22.87 21.68
N GLU A 502 -3.82 -22.70 22.49
CA GLU A 502 -3.14 -23.81 23.18
C GLU A 502 -4.04 -24.60 24.15
N ASN A 503 -4.99 -23.92 24.80
CA ASN A 503 -5.89 -24.52 25.80
C ASN A 503 -7.14 -25.17 25.21
N PHE A 504 -7.36 -25.05 23.91
CA PHE A 504 -8.56 -25.58 23.26
C PHE A 504 -8.51 -27.11 23.30
N VAL A 505 -9.57 -27.76 23.82
CA VAL A 505 -9.59 -29.21 24.11
C VAL A 505 -10.42 -30.01 23.12
N CYS A 506 -11.59 -29.51 22.71
CA CYS A 506 -12.47 -30.24 21.79
C CYS A 506 -13.46 -29.34 21.03
N PHE A 507 -14.06 -29.92 19.99
CA PHE A 507 -15.23 -29.35 19.30
C PHE A 507 -16.49 -30.10 19.74
N LEU A 508 -17.54 -29.37 20.09
CA LEU A 508 -18.86 -29.94 20.40
C LEU A 508 -19.64 -30.28 19.12
N ASP A 509 -20.68 -31.13 19.21
CA ASP A 509 -21.53 -31.54 18.08
C ASP A 509 -22.13 -30.35 17.31
N SER A 510 -22.41 -29.25 18.00
CA SER A 510 -22.92 -28.01 17.40
C SER A 510 -21.94 -27.35 16.45
N PHE A 511 -20.63 -27.47 16.67
CA PHE A 511 -19.61 -26.94 15.76
C PHE A 511 -19.78 -27.50 14.34
N PHE A 512 -20.08 -28.79 14.25
CA PHE A 512 -20.36 -29.48 12.99
C PHE A 512 -21.71 -29.11 12.37
N LYS A 513 -22.46 -28.15 12.90
CA LYS A 513 -23.69 -27.63 12.26
C LYS A 513 -23.46 -26.30 11.54
N LEU A 514 -22.23 -25.77 11.52
CA LEU A 514 -21.83 -24.56 10.81
C LEU A 514 -21.79 -24.75 9.28
N LYS A 515 -22.97 -24.89 8.66
CA LYS A 515 -23.13 -25.24 7.23
C LYS A 515 -22.55 -24.21 6.26
N SER A 516 -22.36 -22.95 6.68
CA SER A 516 -21.84 -21.87 5.82
C SER A 516 -20.33 -21.68 5.92
N LEU A 517 -19.64 -22.44 6.79
CA LEU A 517 -18.20 -22.29 7.00
C LEU A 517 -17.44 -22.64 5.73
N LEU A 518 -16.67 -21.68 5.20
CA LEU A 518 -15.86 -21.83 3.99
C LEU A 518 -14.38 -22.02 4.32
N CYS A 519 -13.91 -21.38 5.39
CA CYS A 519 -12.52 -21.38 5.80
C CYS A 519 -12.41 -21.62 7.31
N LEU A 520 -11.60 -22.61 7.68
CA LEU A 520 -11.20 -22.89 9.06
C LEU A 520 -9.68 -22.82 9.17
N SER A 521 -9.19 -22.04 10.12
CA SER A 521 -7.76 -21.93 10.43
C SER A 521 -7.47 -22.39 11.85
N LEU A 522 -6.53 -23.33 11.98
CA LEU A 522 -6.05 -23.96 13.21
C LEU A 522 -4.51 -23.97 13.23
N CYS A 523 -3.88 -22.94 12.68
CA CYS A 523 -2.42 -22.81 12.68
C CYS A 523 -1.88 -22.85 14.12
N GLY A 524 -0.81 -23.58 14.37
CA GLY A 524 -0.20 -23.71 15.71
C GLY A 524 -1.06 -24.45 16.74
N SER A 525 -2.20 -25.05 16.34
CA SER A 525 -3.07 -25.78 17.27
C SER A 525 -2.47 -27.09 17.77
N SER A 526 -2.92 -27.54 18.95
CA SER A 526 -2.48 -28.82 19.51
C SER A 526 -2.88 -30.02 18.64
N ASN A 527 -2.07 -31.07 18.66
CA ASN A 527 -2.35 -32.31 17.92
C ASN A 527 -3.70 -32.94 18.28
N LEU A 528 -4.11 -32.80 19.54
CA LEU A 528 -5.39 -33.33 20.02
C LEU A 528 -6.55 -32.63 19.32
N ILE A 529 -6.49 -31.31 19.15
CA ILE A 529 -7.52 -30.53 18.46
C ILE A 529 -7.63 -30.90 17.01
N VAL A 530 -6.49 -30.96 16.32
CA VAL A 530 -6.51 -31.33 14.92
C VAL A 530 -7.04 -32.75 14.77
N LYS A 531 -6.66 -33.71 15.63
CA LYS A 531 -7.25 -35.06 15.63
C LYS A 531 -8.75 -35.05 15.92
N ASN A 532 -9.21 -34.27 16.90
CA ASN A 532 -10.62 -34.15 17.28
C ASN A 532 -11.50 -33.61 16.14
N LEU A 533 -10.95 -32.77 15.25
CA LEU A 533 -11.64 -32.37 14.02
C LEU A 533 -11.99 -33.56 13.11
N PHE A 534 -11.17 -34.63 13.15
CA PHE A 534 -11.25 -35.79 12.28
C PHE A 534 -11.81 -37.05 12.95
N THR A 535 -11.79 -37.12 14.29
CA THR A 535 -12.37 -38.21 15.10
C THR A 535 -13.74 -37.77 15.57
N ALA A 536 -14.82 -38.28 14.96
CA ALA A 536 -16.17 -38.03 15.43
C ALA A 536 -16.29 -38.30 16.94
N VAL A 537 -16.59 -37.28 17.74
CA VAL A 537 -16.93 -37.45 19.16
C VAL A 537 -18.43 -37.78 19.20
N GLY A 538 -18.80 -38.94 19.76
CA GLY A 538 -20.21 -39.34 19.90
C GLY A 538 -20.53 -40.85 19.79
N GLY A 539 -19.54 -41.73 19.59
CA GLY A 539 -19.75 -43.18 19.76
C GLY A 539 -20.75 -43.85 18.80
N ARG A 540 -20.92 -43.36 17.56
CA ARG A 540 -21.61 -44.12 16.50
C ARG A 540 -20.74 -44.32 15.26
N PRO A 541 -20.75 -45.52 14.64
CA PRO A 541 -19.93 -45.82 13.49
C PRO A 541 -20.40 -45.09 12.23
N VAL A 542 -19.43 -44.85 11.37
CA VAL A 542 -19.52 -44.54 9.93
C VAL A 542 -20.58 -45.42 9.27
N ASN A 543 -21.81 -44.91 9.13
CA ASN A 543 -22.83 -45.34 8.17
C ASN A 543 -24.01 -44.37 8.14
N GLN A 544 -23.72 -43.06 8.07
CA GLN A 544 -24.68 -42.09 7.54
C GLN A 544 -24.15 -41.54 6.23
N LYS A 545 -25.04 -41.45 5.25
CA LYS A 545 -24.81 -40.90 3.91
C LYS A 545 -24.41 -39.40 3.92
N ASP A 546 -24.37 -38.77 5.09
CA ASP A 546 -24.00 -37.38 5.30
C ASP A 546 -22.93 -37.25 6.42
N PRO A 547 -21.62 -37.26 6.10
CA PRO A 547 -20.56 -36.75 6.98
C PRO A 547 -20.61 -35.20 7.13
N HIS A 548 -21.77 -34.58 6.90
CA HIS A 548 -21.92 -33.27 6.23
C HIS A 548 -22.07 -32.05 7.14
N GLY A 549 -21.33 -32.01 8.24
CA GLY A 549 -21.24 -30.76 9.00
C GLY A 549 -20.54 -29.62 8.26
N PHE A 550 -19.56 -29.99 7.43
CA PHE A 550 -18.69 -29.09 6.68
C PHE A 550 -18.88 -29.20 5.16
N SER A 551 -20.12 -29.39 4.68
CA SER A 551 -20.40 -29.52 3.23
C SER A 551 -19.91 -28.33 2.40
N SER A 552 -19.81 -27.15 3.02
CA SER A 552 -19.32 -25.93 2.37
C SER A 552 -17.82 -25.65 2.57
N LEU A 553 -17.13 -26.37 3.46
CA LEU A 553 -15.75 -26.04 3.82
C LEU A 553 -14.81 -26.22 2.62
N LYS A 554 -14.19 -25.12 2.20
CA LYS A 554 -13.30 -25.08 1.02
C LYS A 554 -11.83 -24.94 1.39
N LYS A 555 -11.52 -24.29 2.51
CA LYS A 555 -10.14 -24.06 2.93
C LYS A 555 -9.93 -24.54 4.37
N LEU A 556 -8.87 -25.32 4.56
CA LEU A 556 -8.41 -25.76 5.87
C LEU A 556 -6.93 -25.43 6.03
N GLU A 557 -6.62 -24.63 7.05
CA GLU A 557 -5.26 -24.21 7.40
C GLU A 557 -4.84 -24.89 8.71
N LEU A 558 -3.79 -25.71 8.65
CA LEU A 558 -3.24 -26.50 9.75
C LEU A 558 -1.72 -26.29 9.90
N SER A 559 -1.17 -25.18 9.39
CA SER A 559 0.25 -24.85 9.50
C SER A 559 0.76 -24.93 10.94
N GLU A 560 2.04 -25.24 11.13
CA GLU A 560 2.71 -25.35 12.43
C GLU A 560 2.13 -26.43 13.36
N SER A 561 1.29 -27.33 12.83
CA SER A 561 0.82 -28.50 13.58
C SER A 561 1.97 -29.46 13.89
N ASN A 562 1.95 -30.04 15.09
CA ASN A 562 2.92 -31.03 15.54
C ASN A 562 2.57 -32.49 15.16
N LEU A 563 1.70 -32.67 14.16
CA LEU A 563 1.19 -33.99 13.77
C LEU A 563 2.27 -34.80 13.06
N GLU A 564 2.38 -36.09 13.41
CA GLU A 564 3.21 -37.01 12.64
C GLU A 564 2.52 -37.49 11.36
N ASN A 565 1.20 -37.68 11.40
CA ASN A 565 0.39 -38.08 10.25
C ASN A 565 -0.95 -37.36 10.31
N LEU A 566 -1.48 -36.96 9.16
CA LEU A 566 -2.85 -36.47 9.05
C LEU A 566 -3.84 -37.64 9.10
N PRO A 567 -5.02 -37.47 9.73
CA PRO A 567 -6.04 -38.53 9.76
C PRO A 567 -6.56 -38.91 8.37
N THR A 568 -6.79 -40.21 8.15
CA THR A 568 -7.24 -40.75 6.86
C THR A 568 -8.66 -40.32 6.47
N THR A 569 -9.45 -39.84 7.42
CA THR A 569 -10.80 -39.30 7.22
C THR A 569 -10.80 -37.96 6.48
N ILE A 570 -9.66 -37.27 6.35
CA ILE A 570 -9.54 -36.00 5.59
C ILE A 570 -10.06 -36.13 4.15
N LYS A 571 -9.97 -37.33 3.55
CA LYS A 571 -10.49 -37.62 2.21
C LYS A 571 -12.00 -37.42 2.05
N GLN A 572 -12.74 -37.39 3.16
CA GLN A 572 -14.19 -37.21 3.19
C GLN A 572 -14.60 -35.73 3.14
N PHE A 573 -13.68 -34.78 3.35
CA PHE A 573 -14.00 -33.36 3.38
C PHE A 573 -14.10 -32.75 1.96
N PRO A 574 -14.95 -31.75 1.72
CA PRO A 574 -15.12 -31.11 0.41
C PRO A 574 -14.12 -29.95 0.15
N LEU A 575 -12.86 -30.12 0.59
CA LEU A 575 -11.82 -29.09 0.55
C LEU A 575 -11.36 -28.79 -0.88
N HIS A 576 -11.07 -27.53 -1.17
CA HIS A 576 -10.34 -27.04 -2.34
C HIS A 576 -8.91 -26.62 -1.99
N GLU A 577 -8.65 -26.15 -0.78
CA GLU A 577 -7.32 -25.72 -0.32
C GLU A 577 -7.00 -26.36 1.03
N LEU A 578 -5.83 -26.98 1.13
CA LEU A 578 -5.27 -27.53 2.36
C LEU A 578 -3.88 -26.93 2.56
N ILE A 579 -3.68 -26.23 3.67
CA ILE A 579 -2.40 -25.59 4.00
C ILE A 579 -1.83 -26.22 5.28
N LEU A 580 -0.55 -26.60 5.22
CA LEU A 580 0.21 -27.41 6.16
C LEU A 580 1.63 -26.86 6.33
N ARG A 581 1.85 -25.56 6.19
CA ARG A 581 3.19 -24.98 6.21
C ARG A 581 3.86 -25.24 7.56
N ASN A 582 5.16 -25.48 7.57
CA ASN A 582 5.95 -25.65 8.79
C ASN A 582 5.48 -26.80 9.72
N CYS A 583 4.76 -27.81 9.23
CA CYS A 583 4.42 -29.01 10.01
C CYS A 583 5.64 -29.93 10.15
N LYS A 584 6.59 -29.53 11.00
CA LYS A 584 7.96 -30.12 11.08
C LYS A 584 8.00 -31.59 11.45
N ARG A 585 6.96 -32.16 12.08
CA ARG A 585 6.88 -33.58 12.47
C ARG A 585 6.12 -34.46 11.49
N LEU A 586 5.47 -33.87 10.48
CA LEU A 586 4.65 -34.61 9.53
C LEU A 586 5.54 -35.52 8.69
N LYS A 587 5.31 -36.84 8.77
CA LYS A 587 6.09 -37.89 8.09
C LYS A 587 5.42 -38.39 6.82
N SER A 588 4.09 -38.48 6.81
CA SER A 588 3.35 -38.96 5.63
C SER A 588 2.02 -38.25 5.42
N LEU A 589 1.52 -38.30 4.19
CA LEU A 589 0.18 -37.83 3.82
C LEU A 589 -0.79 -39.00 3.55
N PRO A 590 -2.04 -38.93 4.05
CA PRO A 590 -3.09 -39.89 3.72
C PRO A 590 -3.66 -39.66 2.31
N GLU A 591 -4.65 -40.46 1.93
CA GLU A 591 -5.50 -40.13 0.77
C GLU A 591 -6.14 -38.74 0.98
N LEU A 592 -6.01 -37.87 -0.03
CA LEU A 592 -6.49 -36.50 0.03
C LEU A 592 -7.93 -36.35 -0.50
N PRO A 593 -8.67 -35.32 -0.06
CA PRO A 593 -10.04 -35.11 -0.48
C PRO A 593 -10.18 -34.86 -1.99
N PRO A 594 -11.19 -35.46 -2.66
CA PRO A 594 -11.28 -35.52 -4.11
C PRO A 594 -11.47 -34.15 -4.81
N SER A 595 -11.94 -33.16 -4.08
CA SER A 595 -12.17 -31.80 -4.59
C SER A 595 -10.95 -30.88 -4.47
N LEU A 596 -9.83 -31.35 -3.90
CA LEU A 596 -8.67 -30.51 -3.57
C LEU A 596 -8.05 -29.90 -4.82
N LYS A 597 -7.69 -28.62 -4.79
CA LYS A 597 -7.05 -27.90 -5.89
C LYS A 597 -5.70 -27.33 -5.47
N CYS A 598 -5.48 -27.10 -4.18
CA CYS A 598 -4.23 -26.62 -3.63
C CYS A 598 -3.87 -27.42 -2.38
N LEU A 599 -2.65 -27.94 -2.36
CA LEU A 599 -1.98 -28.46 -1.17
C LEU A 599 -0.69 -27.66 -0.97
N ASP A 600 -0.55 -27.02 0.19
CA ASP A 600 0.67 -26.31 0.54
C ASP A 600 1.31 -26.90 1.81
N ALA A 601 2.30 -27.76 1.62
CA ALA A 601 3.09 -28.41 2.67
C ALA A 601 4.51 -27.83 2.77
N HIS A 602 4.68 -26.56 2.44
CA HIS A 602 5.98 -25.87 2.53
C HIS A 602 6.65 -26.07 3.89
N ALA A 603 7.95 -26.37 3.90
CA ALA A 603 8.78 -26.55 5.10
C ALA A 603 8.27 -27.64 6.07
N CYS A 604 7.59 -28.68 5.57
CA CYS A 604 7.36 -29.92 6.31
C CYS A 604 8.63 -30.78 6.30
N THR A 605 9.61 -30.39 7.10
CA THR A 605 10.99 -30.91 7.01
C THR A 605 11.13 -32.41 7.25
N SER A 606 10.19 -33.06 7.95
CA SER A 606 10.22 -34.51 8.21
C SER A 606 9.35 -35.33 7.24
N LEU A 607 8.76 -34.71 6.22
CA LEU A 607 7.84 -35.40 5.31
C LEU A 607 8.63 -36.34 4.40
N GLU A 608 8.40 -37.64 4.55
CA GLU A 608 9.11 -38.73 3.87
C GLU A 608 8.25 -39.36 2.76
N ASP A 609 6.96 -39.62 3.03
CA ASP A 609 6.07 -40.34 2.11
C ASP A 609 4.82 -39.56 1.68
N VAL A 610 4.64 -39.47 0.35
CA VAL A 610 3.46 -38.87 -0.31
C VAL A 610 2.78 -39.84 -1.30
N SER A 611 3.10 -41.14 -1.21
CA SER A 611 2.61 -42.18 -2.10
C SER A 611 1.08 -42.24 -2.19
N SER A 612 0.39 -41.98 -1.09
CA SER A 612 -1.07 -41.97 -0.99
C SER A 612 -1.76 -40.99 -1.96
N ILE A 613 -1.07 -39.92 -2.38
CA ILE A 613 -1.60 -38.92 -3.32
C ILE A 613 -1.81 -39.54 -4.71
N GLN A 614 -1.17 -40.66 -5.05
CA GLN A 614 -1.38 -41.35 -6.34
C GLN A 614 -2.85 -41.57 -6.68
N LYS A 615 -3.61 -42.09 -5.70
CA LYS A 615 -5.03 -42.39 -5.87
C LYS A 615 -5.86 -41.15 -6.20
N PHE A 616 -5.39 -39.96 -5.84
CA PHE A 616 -6.03 -38.69 -6.14
C PHE A 616 -6.04 -38.37 -7.64
N PHE A 617 -4.98 -38.71 -8.38
CA PHE A 617 -4.89 -38.42 -9.82
C PHE A 617 -5.85 -39.25 -10.68
N LYS A 618 -6.34 -40.38 -10.17
CA LYS A 618 -7.29 -41.24 -10.89
C LYS A 618 -8.72 -40.69 -10.96
N GLN A 619 -8.97 -39.51 -10.38
CA GLN A 619 -10.33 -39.00 -10.20
C GLN A 619 -10.87 -38.25 -11.43
N PRO A 620 -12.21 -38.29 -11.67
CA PRO A 620 -12.85 -37.65 -12.83
C PRO A 620 -12.59 -36.15 -12.93
N LEU A 621 -12.43 -35.43 -11.81
CA LEU A 621 -12.26 -33.98 -11.77
C LEU A 621 -11.05 -33.51 -12.58
N PHE A 622 -9.94 -34.27 -12.52
CA PHE A 622 -8.71 -34.03 -13.28
C PHE A 622 -8.71 -34.73 -14.64
N CYS A 623 -9.76 -35.49 -14.92
CA CYS A 623 -9.93 -36.36 -16.06
C CYS A 623 -11.03 -35.91 -17.06
N GLN A 624 -11.86 -34.90 -16.75
CA GLN A 624 -13.00 -34.44 -17.58
C GLN A 624 -12.69 -33.18 -18.41
N ASP A 625 -13.35 -33.00 -19.57
CA ASP A 625 -13.27 -31.86 -20.51
C ASP A 625 -13.89 -30.54 -20.02
N LYS A 626 -13.55 -30.11 -18.79
CA LYS A 626 -13.85 -28.75 -18.31
C LYS A 626 -12.58 -27.87 -18.34
N PRO A 627 -12.68 -26.61 -18.81
CA PRO A 627 -11.51 -25.76 -19.12
C PRO A 627 -10.74 -25.18 -17.91
N TYR A 628 -11.19 -25.33 -16.66
CA TYR A 628 -10.68 -24.55 -15.52
C TYR A 628 -10.48 -25.34 -14.21
N GLY A 629 -9.57 -26.32 -14.20
CA GLY A 629 -9.14 -27.01 -12.99
C GLY A 629 -7.62 -27.15 -12.94
N SER A 630 -6.95 -26.32 -12.14
CA SER A 630 -5.52 -26.43 -11.83
C SER A 630 -5.34 -27.09 -10.46
N LEU A 631 -4.41 -28.04 -10.38
CA LEU A 631 -3.94 -28.65 -9.14
C LEU A 631 -2.55 -28.11 -8.80
N VAL A 632 -2.41 -27.47 -7.64
CA VAL A 632 -1.14 -26.95 -7.13
C VAL A 632 -0.73 -27.78 -5.92
N LEU A 633 0.45 -28.40 -5.98
CA LEU A 633 1.07 -29.11 -4.86
C LEU A 633 2.41 -28.46 -4.53
N ASN A 634 2.55 -27.92 -3.33
CA ASN A 634 3.78 -27.31 -2.84
C ASN A 634 4.41 -28.16 -1.73
N PHE A 635 5.61 -28.67 -1.98
CA PHE A 635 6.44 -29.44 -1.06
C PHE A 635 7.83 -28.80 -0.89
N SER A 636 7.96 -27.51 -1.18
CA SER A 636 9.19 -26.75 -0.98
C SER A 636 9.72 -26.94 0.44
N ASN A 637 11.04 -27.07 0.61
CA ASN A 637 11.73 -27.28 1.89
C ASN A 637 11.34 -28.56 2.65
N CYS A 638 10.82 -29.58 1.96
CA CYS A 638 10.59 -30.92 2.54
C CYS A 638 11.84 -31.80 2.36
N PHE A 639 12.85 -31.59 3.21
CA PHE A 639 14.20 -32.15 3.02
C PHE A 639 14.27 -33.69 2.99
N LYS A 640 13.41 -34.37 3.75
CA LYS A 640 13.37 -35.85 3.84
C LYS A 640 12.50 -36.52 2.78
N LEU A 641 11.90 -35.76 1.88
CA LEU A 641 10.92 -36.28 0.93
C LEU A 641 11.61 -37.25 -0.04
N GLY A 642 11.26 -38.53 0.06
CA GLY A 642 11.93 -39.62 -0.68
C GLY A 642 12.95 -40.44 0.11
N GLU A 643 13.23 -40.12 1.39
CA GLU A 643 14.02 -40.99 2.28
C GLU A 643 13.25 -42.27 2.63
N LYS A 644 13.95 -43.41 2.72
CA LYS A 644 13.38 -44.68 3.19
C LYS A 644 12.90 -44.50 4.64
N GLY A 645 11.59 -44.60 4.87
CA GLY A 645 11.07 -44.89 6.19
C GLY A 645 11.52 -46.29 6.58
N VAL A 646 12.53 -46.41 7.43
CA VAL A 646 12.89 -47.70 8.07
C VAL A 646 11.79 -48.00 9.09
N GLY A 647 10.69 -48.59 8.62
CA GLY A 647 9.68 -49.19 9.47
C GLY A 647 10.25 -50.47 10.06
N ASN A 648 10.32 -50.55 11.39
CA ASN A 648 10.59 -51.78 12.13
C ASN A 648 9.43 -52.75 11.93
N ASP A 649 9.47 -53.55 10.88
CA ASP A 649 8.78 -54.86 10.84
C ASP A 649 9.81 -55.86 10.29
N ILE A 650 10.55 -56.45 11.23
CA ILE A 650 11.38 -57.63 11.01
C ILE A 650 10.41 -58.80 10.89
N ASP A 651 10.26 -59.35 9.69
CA ASP A 651 10.10 -60.79 9.40
C ASP A 651 9.55 -60.98 7.98
N ALA A 652 10.45 -61.06 7.00
CA ALA A 652 10.24 -61.82 5.77
C ALA A 652 11.57 -61.92 4.99
N GLU A 653 12.30 -62.99 5.25
CA GLU A 653 13.27 -63.52 4.29
C GLU A 653 12.51 -64.01 3.04
N ASP A 654 12.54 -63.22 1.97
CA ASP A 654 12.57 -63.74 0.60
C ASP A 654 12.96 -62.62 -0.36
N SER A 655 14.26 -62.57 -0.65
CA SER A 655 14.86 -61.67 -1.62
C SER A 655 14.65 -62.20 -3.04
N THR A 656 13.74 -61.58 -3.82
CA THR A 656 13.88 -61.36 -5.27
C THR A 656 12.70 -60.55 -5.84
N SER A 657 12.83 -59.22 -5.91
CA SER A 657 12.45 -58.42 -7.09
C SER A 657 12.92 -56.97 -6.90
N LEU A 658 13.88 -56.59 -7.73
CA LEU A 658 14.68 -55.38 -7.68
C LEU A 658 13.98 -54.21 -8.39
N GLU A 659 12.73 -53.90 -8.02
CA GLU A 659 12.01 -52.70 -8.49
C GLU A 659 11.37 -51.92 -7.32
N GLU A 660 12.20 -51.48 -6.36
CA GLU A 660 11.76 -50.57 -5.30
C GLU A 660 11.68 -49.11 -5.82
N VAL A 661 10.59 -48.81 -6.53
CA VAL A 661 10.31 -47.48 -7.07
C VAL A 661 9.93 -46.53 -5.93
N SER A 662 10.68 -45.43 -5.76
CA SER A 662 10.40 -44.38 -4.76
C SER A 662 8.94 -43.91 -4.81
N SER A 663 8.37 -43.56 -3.65
CA SER A 663 6.97 -43.11 -3.51
C SER A 663 6.59 -42.02 -4.52
N ILE A 664 7.52 -41.11 -4.79
CA ILE A 664 7.40 -39.98 -5.73
C ILE A 664 7.36 -40.43 -7.20
N LYS A 665 8.17 -41.42 -7.60
CA LYS A 665 8.13 -41.97 -8.97
C LYS A 665 6.76 -42.58 -9.29
N LYS A 666 6.15 -43.28 -8.33
CA LYS A 666 4.80 -43.81 -8.48
C LYS A 666 3.73 -42.70 -8.55
N VAL A 667 3.89 -41.59 -7.81
CA VAL A 667 3.04 -40.37 -7.89
C VAL A 667 3.14 -39.72 -9.27
N LEU A 668 4.36 -39.50 -9.78
CA LEU A 668 4.64 -38.94 -11.10
C LEU A 668 4.00 -39.74 -12.24
N LYS A 669 4.09 -41.08 -12.18
CA LYS A 669 3.49 -41.97 -13.19
C LYS A 669 1.99 -41.74 -13.38
N GLN A 670 1.29 -41.38 -12.32
CA GLN A 670 -0.15 -41.14 -12.36
C GLN A 670 -0.52 -39.67 -12.59
N ALA A 671 0.40 -38.74 -12.36
CA ALA A 671 0.18 -37.31 -12.48
C ALA A 671 -0.02 -36.82 -13.93
N VAL A 672 0.52 -37.55 -14.93
CA VAL A 672 0.41 -37.19 -16.36
C VAL A 672 -1.04 -37.25 -16.88
N PHE A 673 -1.96 -37.87 -16.14
CA PHE A 673 -3.38 -37.84 -16.44
C PHE A 673 -4.08 -36.54 -16.02
N CYS A 674 -3.40 -35.62 -15.31
CA CYS A 674 -3.94 -34.32 -14.89
C CYS A 674 -3.84 -33.26 -15.98
N LYS A 675 -4.87 -32.42 -16.07
CA LYS A 675 -4.93 -31.40 -17.12
C LYS A 675 -4.07 -30.16 -16.92
N SER A 676 -3.99 -29.70 -15.69
CA SER A 676 -3.17 -28.56 -15.30
C SER A 676 -2.63 -28.87 -13.91
N LEU A 677 -1.31 -28.98 -13.82
CA LEU A 677 -0.59 -29.46 -12.65
C LEU A 677 0.61 -28.57 -12.39
N GLY A 678 0.64 -27.94 -11.21
CA GLY A 678 1.77 -27.18 -10.70
C GLY A 678 2.40 -27.90 -9.51
N TRP A 679 3.66 -28.31 -9.63
CA TRP A 679 4.40 -28.97 -8.56
C TRP A 679 5.62 -28.16 -8.14
N LEU A 680 5.85 -28.04 -6.84
CA LEU A 680 6.98 -27.27 -6.31
C LEU A 680 7.74 -28.11 -5.29
N PHE A 681 8.99 -28.47 -5.60
CA PHE A 681 9.90 -29.25 -4.75
C PHE A 681 11.21 -28.50 -4.50
N THR A 682 11.18 -27.20 -4.23
CA THR A 682 12.43 -26.47 -3.95
C THR A 682 13.10 -27.01 -2.69
N ASN A 683 14.42 -27.13 -2.73
CA ASN A 683 15.28 -27.68 -1.66
C ASN A 683 14.91 -29.09 -1.15
N CYS A 684 14.22 -29.92 -1.94
CA CYS A 684 14.06 -31.34 -1.64
C CYS A 684 15.30 -32.12 -2.12
N PHE A 685 16.46 -31.95 -1.48
CA PHE A 685 17.76 -32.41 -1.97
C PHE A 685 17.89 -33.92 -2.17
N GLN A 686 17.04 -34.73 -1.53
CA GLN A 686 16.97 -36.18 -1.79
C GLN A 686 16.43 -36.52 -3.19
N LEU A 687 15.90 -35.52 -3.91
CA LEU A 687 15.55 -35.59 -5.33
C LEU A 687 16.68 -35.12 -6.26
N ASP A 688 17.79 -34.62 -5.71
CA ASP A 688 18.95 -34.14 -6.47
C ASP A 688 19.86 -35.31 -6.90
N GLN A 689 20.28 -35.29 -8.17
CA GLN A 689 21.16 -36.29 -8.78
C GLN A 689 22.53 -36.45 -8.09
N LYS A 690 23.03 -35.44 -7.35
CA LYS A 690 24.37 -35.46 -6.76
C LYS A 690 24.41 -35.71 -5.24
N ALA A 691 23.28 -35.78 -4.55
CA ALA A 691 23.24 -35.87 -3.08
C ALA A 691 23.49 -37.28 -2.51
N ALA A 692 23.55 -38.34 -3.33
CA ALA A 692 23.93 -39.69 -2.89
C ALA A 692 25.33 -40.05 -3.40
N SER A 693 26.37 -39.46 -2.81
CA SER A 693 27.76 -39.79 -3.09
C SER A 693 28.20 -41.07 -2.38
N GLY A 694 27.55 -42.19 -2.70
CA GLY A 694 27.96 -43.54 -2.30
C GLY A 694 27.96 -44.47 -3.52
N PRO A 695 29.01 -45.28 -3.74
CA PRO A 695 29.13 -46.12 -4.94
C PRO A 695 28.10 -47.26 -5.04
N GLU A 696 27.25 -47.49 -4.02
CA GLU A 696 26.26 -48.58 -3.98
C GLU A 696 24.79 -48.12 -3.91
N THR A 697 24.50 -46.81 -3.98
CA THR A 697 23.12 -46.33 -4.07
C THR A 697 22.67 -46.21 -5.53
N PRO A 698 21.57 -46.88 -5.96
CA PRO A 698 21.08 -46.78 -7.33
C PRO A 698 20.76 -45.32 -7.66
N LYS A 699 21.28 -44.84 -8.81
CA LYS A 699 20.95 -43.52 -9.36
C LYS A 699 19.43 -43.35 -9.39
N LEU A 700 18.89 -42.45 -8.59
CA LEU A 700 17.50 -42.05 -8.70
C LEU A 700 17.32 -41.33 -10.05
N GLU A 701 16.87 -42.05 -11.07
CA GLU A 701 16.39 -41.44 -12.32
C GLU A 701 15.38 -40.34 -11.97
N MET A 702 15.61 -39.16 -12.54
CA MET A 702 14.93 -37.92 -12.19
C MET A 702 13.41 -38.02 -12.37
N PRO A 703 12.62 -37.26 -11.57
CA PRO A 703 11.23 -36.96 -11.89
C PRO A 703 11.03 -36.49 -13.35
N PHE A 704 11.96 -35.70 -13.90
CA PHE A 704 11.84 -35.14 -15.24
C PHE A 704 12.03 -36.16 -16.37
N GLU A 705 12.99 -37.08 -16.29
CA GLU A 705 13.17 -38.12 -17.32
C GLU A 705 11.93 -39.01 -17.39
N HIS A 706 11.43 -39.43 -16.23
CA HIS A 706 10.18 -40.17 -16.14
C HIS A 706 8.99 -39.35 -16.67
N MET A 707 8.85 -38.07 -16.32
CA MET A 707 7.79 -37.19 -16.86
C MET A 707 7.89 -37.06 -18.37
N VAL A 708 9.09 -36.91 -18.93
CA VAL A 708 9.31 -36.83 -20.37
C VAL A 708 8.96 -38.15 -21.06
N THR A 709 9.38 -39.30 -20.52
CA THR A 709 8.96 -40.62 -21.01
C THR A 709 7.44 -40.78 -20.97
N LEU A 710 6.79 -40.38 -19.87
CA LEU A 710 5.33 -40.42 -19.76
C LEU A 710 4.63 -39.47 -20.74
N LEU A 711 5.21 -38.29 -21.01
CA LEU A 711 4.70 -37.36 -22.01
C LEU A 711 4.86 -37.94 -23.43
N LYS A 712 5.97 -38.64 -23.71
CA LYS A 712 6.18 -39.39 -24.96
C LYS A 712 5.10 -40.47 -25.12
N ASP A 713 4.88 -41.29 -24.10
CA ASP A 713 3.84 -42.32 -24.08
C ASP A 713 2.43 -41.72 -24.26
N TYR A 714 2.14 -40.62 -23.55
CA TYR A 714 0.88 -39.88 -23.67
C TYR A 714 0.62 -39.42 -25.11
N HIS A 715 1.66 -38.96 -25.80
CA HIS A 715 1.50 -38.52 -27.19
C HIS A 715 1.41 -39.66 -28.20
N GLN A 716 1.92 -40.85 -27.88
CA GLN A 716 1.75 -42.06 -28.69
C GLN A 716 0.35 -42.70 -28.54
N ALA A 717 -0.40 -42.37 -27.49
CA ALA A 717 -1.76 -42.89 -27.27
C ALA A 717 -2.79 -42.42 -28.34
N PRO A 718 -3.91 -43.15 -28.57
CA PRO A 718 -4.92 -42.79 -29.58
C PRO A 718 -5.56 -41.41 -29.34
N PRO A 719 -5.96 -40.64 -30.38
CA PRO A 719 -6.48 -39.27 -30.26
C PRO A 719 -7.67 -39.10 -29.29
N GLU A 720 -8.53 -40.12 -29.22
CA GLU A 720 -9.74 -40.17 -28.38
C GLU A 720 -9.42 -40.26 -26.88
N SER A 721 -8.18 -40.62 -26.52
CA SER A 721 -7.68 -40.72 -25.15
C SER A 721 -6.87 -39.49 -24.67
N LYS A 722 -6.53 -38.56 -25.59
CA LYS A 722 -5.64 -37.41 -25.33
C LYS A 722 -6.37 -36.24 -24.65
N LYS A 723 -6.24 -36.12 -23.32
CA LYS A 723 -6.78 -35.01 -22.50
C LYS A 723 -5.84 -33.80 -22.46
N ARG A 724 -6.32 -32.55 -22.47
CA ARG A 724 -5.47 -31.32 -22.33
C ARG A 724 -4.47 -31.50 -21.19
N ALA A 725 -3.17 -31.25 -21.36
CA ALA A 725 -2.16 -31.38 -20.30
C ALA A 725 -1.23 -30.15 -20.28
N CYS A 726 -1.12 -29.52 -19.12
CA CYS A 726 -0.20 -28.45 -18.78
C CYS A 726 0.49 -28.84 -17.46
N ILE A 727 1.80 -29.01 -17.50
CA ILE A 727 2.61 -29.45 -16.36
C ILE A 727 3.68 -28.40 -16.13
N ILE A 728 3.74 -27.90 -14.90
CA ILE A 728 4.76 -26.96 -14.48
C ILE A 728 5.35 -27.50 -13.18
N THR A 729 6.66 -27.69 -13.16
CA THR A 729 7.34 -28.30 -12.02
C THR A 729 8.69 -27.64 -11.78
N CYS A 730 9.13 -27.63 -10.53
CA CYS A 730 10.38 -27.04 -10.11
C CYS A 730 11.05 -27.94 -9.06
N VAL A 731 12.33 -28.24 -9.26
CA VAL A 731 13.14 -29.10 -8.39
C VAL A 731 14.54 -28.48 -8.16
N PRO A 732 15.30 -28.92 -7.15
CA PRO A 732 16.67 -28.48 -6.94
C PRO A 732 17.57 -28.91 -8.11
N GLY A 733 18.42 -28.01 -8.58
CA GLY A 733 19.41 -28.33 -9.61
C GLY A 733 20.00 -27.07 -10.24
N SER A 734 21.29 -27.14 -10.56
CA SER A 734 22.07 -26.00 -11.06
C SER A 734 22.28 -25.98 -12.56
N GLU A 735 21.86 -27.02 -13.28
CA GLU A 735 22.11 -27.20 -14.71
C GLU A 735 20.90 -27.84 -15.40
N ILE A 736 20.71 -27.53 -16.68
CA ILE A 736 19.72 -28.24 -17.53
C ILE A 736 20.21 -29.67 -17.77
N PRO A 737 19.37 -30.71 -17.58
CA PRO A 737 19.77 -32.10 -17.76
C PRO A 737 20.37 -32.39 -19.15
N GLU A 738 21.34 -33.30 -19.21
CA GLU A 738 22.08 -33.62 -20.45
C GLU A 738 21.22 -34.15 -21.60
N TRP A 739 20.10 -34.80 -21.31
CA TRP A 739 19.20 -35.35 -22.33
C TRP A 739 18.33 -34.29 -23.05
N PHE A 740 18.38 -33.01 -22.64
CA PHE A 740 17.73 -31.93 -23.40
C PHE A 740 18.38 -31.77 -24.78
N ASP A 741 17.55 -31.74 -25.83
CA ASP A 741 18.02 -31.68 -27.22
C ASP A 741 18.80 -30.40 -27.51
N PHE A 742 18.36 -29.30 -26.90
CA PHE A 742 18.93 -27.98 -27.06
C PHE A 742 19.12 -27.34 -25.69
N LYS A 743 20.29 -26.72 -25.48
CA LYS A 743 20.68 -26.00 -24.26
C LYS A 743 21.31 -24.67 -24.64
N SER A 744 21.10 -23.63 -23.83
CA SER A 744 21.69 -22.31 -24.00
C SER A 744 22.05 -21.71 -22.64
N LEU A 745 23.11 -20.90 -22.62
CA LEU A 745 23.42 -20.03 -21.48
C LEU A 745 22.53 -18.78 -21.57
N GLY A 746 21.96 -18.36 -20.45
CA GLY A 746 21.04 -17.23 -20.35
C GLY A 746 19.57 -17.61 -20.53
N SER A 747 18.74 -16.59 -20.74
CA SER A 747 17.28 -16.69 -20.66
C SER A 747 16.59 -16.91 -22.01
N SER A 748 17.32 -17.06 -23.11
CA SER A 748 16.70 -17.28 -24.43
C SER A 748 17.49 -18.23 -25.31
N MET A 749 16.78 -18.85 -26.25
CA MET A 749 17.38 -19.72 -27.25
C MET A 749 16.55 -19.76 -28.52
N ASN A 750 17.23 -20.06 -29.63
CA ASN A 750 16.62 -20.19 -30.94
C ASN A 750 16.92 -21.59 -31.49
N ILE A 751 15.89 -22.27 -31.99
CA ILE A 751 16.00 -23.60 -32.59
C ILE A 751 15.44 -23.58 -34.02
N GLN A 752 16.15 -24.26 -34.92
CA GLN A 752 15.68 -24.49 -36.28
C GLN A 752 14.74 -25.70 -36.31
N LEU A 753 13.56 -25.51 -36.91
CA LEU A 753 12.56 -26.57 -37.04
C LEU A 753 12.77 -27.34 -38.36
N PRO A 754 12.67 -28.68 -38.38
CA PRO A 754 12.79 -29.47 -39.62
C PRO A 754 11.76 -29.05 -40.68
N SER A 755 12.11 -29.12 -41.96
CA SER A 755 11.22 -28.69 -43.07
C SER A 755 9.93 -29.52 -43.21
N GLU A 756 9.92 -30.76 -42.71
CA GLU A 756 8.79 -31.71 -42.80
C GLU A 756 7.97 -31.83 -41.51
N TRP A 757 8.21 -30.97 -40.52
CA TRP A 757 7.59 -31.06 -39.19
C TRP A 757 6.05 -30.87 -39.15
N CYS A 758 5.42 -30.42 -40.25
CA CYS A 758 3.97 -30.21 -40.40
C CYS A 758 3.36 -30.91 -41.63
N SER A 759 4.11 -31.71 -42.39
CA SER A 759 3.72 -32.10 -43.77
C SER A 759 2.91 -33.39 -43.90
N ASN A 760 2.64 -34.11 -42.81
CA ASN A 760 1.76 -35.29 -42.86
C ASN A 760 0.45 -35.01 -42.13
N ASN A 761 -0.68 -35.17 -42.83
CA ASN A 761 -2.06 -35.02 -42.34
C ASN A 761 -2.45 -35.97 -41.18
N SER A 762 -1.50 -36.61 -40.50
CA SER A 762 -1.76 -37.30 -39.25
C SER A 762 -1.63 -36.31 -38.08
N TRP A 763 -2.77 -35.91 -37.51
CA TRP A 763 -2.87 -35.15 -36.25
C TRP A 763 -2.14 -35.80 -35.03
N ILE A 764 -1.44 -36.91 -35.25
CA ILE A 764 -0.82 -37.80 -34.27
C ILE A 764 0.65 -37.42 -34.01
N ASN A 765 1.35 -36.76 -34.95
CA ASN A 765 2.80 -36.54 -34.90
C ASN A 765 3.23 -35.08 -34.62
N PHE A 766 2.56 -34.36 -33.73
CA PHE A 766 2.98 -32.98 -33.42
C PHE A 766 4.16 -32.96 -32.40
N PRO A 767 5.31 -32.29 -32.67
CA PRO A 767 6.41 -32.17 -31.73
C PRO A 767 6.03 -31.24 -30.58
N SER A 768 5.54 -31.82 -29.49
CA SER A 768 5.44 -31.11 -28.22
C SER A 768 6.84 -30.79 -27.70
N PHE A 769 7.06 -29.55 -27.29
CA PHE A 769 8.30 -29.12 -26.62
C PHE A 769 8.13 -29.17 -25.11
N VAL A 770 9.17 -29.63 -24.43
CA VAL A 770 9.34 -29.44 -23.00
C VAL A 770 10.41 -28.37 -22.83
N ALA A 771 10.01 -27.25 -22.25
CA ALA A 771 10.88 -26.11 -22.01
C ALA A 771 11.39 -26.16 -20.56
N SER A 772 12.63 -25.76 -20.32
CA SER A 772 13.23 -25.75 -19.00
C SER A 772 14.16 -24.57 -18.81
N ALA A 773 14.28 -24.10 -17.57
CA ALA A 773 15.13 -22.99 -17.20
C ALA A 773 15.73 -23.21 -15.81
N VAL A 774 17.02 -22.93 -15.67
CA VAL A 774 17.70 -22.85 -14.37
C VAL A 774 17.60 -21.43 -13.87
N VAL A 775 16.96 -21.24 -12.72
CA VAL A 775 16.85 -19.94 -12.06
C VAL A 775 17.80 -19.90 -10.87
N SER A 776 18.66 -18.90 -10.88
CA SER A 776 19.56 -18.54 -9.80
C SER A 776 18.88 -17.66 -8.78
N VAL A 777 19.08 -17.97 -7.50
CA VAL A 777 18.61 -17.14 -6.39
C VAL A 777 19.81 -16.82 -5.46
N PRO A 778 20.07 -15.55 -5.13
CA PRO A 778 21.22 -15.16 -4.31
C PRO A 778 21.04 -15.47 -2.82
N ASP A 779 22.12 -15.96 -2.21
CA ASP A 779 22.10 -16.81 -1.01
C ASP A 779 22.09 -16.07 0.35
N SER A 780 21.81 -14.76 0.43
CA SER A 780 22.01 -14.04 1.72
C SER A 780 21.08 -12.88 2.09
N SER A 781 20.12 -12.47 1.26
CA SER A 781 19.17 -11.39 1.62
C SER A 781 17.71 -11.64 1.24
N TYR A 782 17.40 -12.79 0.63
CA TYR A 782 16.04 -13.07 0.18
C TYR A 782 15.14 -13.53 1.34
N THR A 783 14.18 -12.69 1.72
CA THR A 783 13.24 -12.95 2.82
C THR A 783 12.00 -13.76 2.41
N GLY A 784 11.97 -14.31 1.19
CA GLY A 784 10.80 -14.98 0.60
C GLY A 784 9.94 -14.02 -0.24
N GLY A 785 9.19 -14.56 -1.22
CA GLY A 785 8.43 -13.78 -2.19
C GLY A 785 7.67 -14.63 -3.21
N GLU A 786 6.76 -14.00 -3.97
CA GLU A 786 6.06 -14.62 -5.12
C GLU A 786 6.74 -14.19 -6.42
N PHE A 787 7.31 -15.15 -7.15
CA PHE A 787 7.74 -14.92 -8.51
C PHE A 787 7.29 -16.06 -9.42
N GLY A 788 6.97 -15.70 -10.65
CA GLY A 788 6.60 -16.62 -11.70
C GLY A 788 7.72 -16.81 -12.71
N ILE A 789 7.70 -17.95 -13.37
CA ILE A 789 8.49 -18.17 -14.59
C ILE A 789 7.55 -18.19 -15.79
N THR A 790 7.93 -17.44 -16.80
CA THR A 790 7.23 -17.38 -18.07
C THR A 790 8.16 -17.85 -19.17
N CYS A 791 7.68 -18.80 -19.98
CA CYS A 791 8.29 -19.25 -21.22
C CYS A 791 7.44 -18.74 -22.39
N GLU A 792 7.97 -17.81 -23.14
CA GLU A 792 7.41 -17.28 -24.37
C GLU A 792 8.07 -17.95 -25.56
N CYS A 793 7.28 -18.54 -26.46
CA CYS A 793 7.79 -19.15 -27.68
C CYS A 793 7.26 -18.41 -28.91
N HIS A 794 8.18 -17.96 -29.75
CA HIS A 794 7.92 -17.31 -31.02
C HIS A 794 8.18 -18.27 -32.17
N LEU A 795 7.16 -18.56 -32.97
CA LEU A 795 7.28 -19.34 -34.19
C LEU A 795 7.33 -18.42 -35.40
N LYS A 796 8.43 -18.49 -36.15
CA LYS A 796 8.62 -17.70 -37.36
C LYS A 796 8.41 -18.54 -38.61
N SER A 797 7.56 -18.03 -39.50
CA SER A 797 7.25 -18.67 -40.78
C SER A 797 8.23 -18.30 -41.88
N ARG A 798 8.27 -19.13 -42.93
CA ARG A 798 9.03 -18.83 -44.16
C ARG A 798 8.59 -17.50 -44.81
N ASN A 799 7.35 -17.06 -44.55
CA ASN A 799 6.79 -15.82 -45.11
C ASN A 799 6.95 -14.60 -44.19
N GLY A 800 7.73 -14.71 -43.10
CA GLY A 800 8.02 -13.59 -42.19
C GLY A 800 6.97 -13.34 -41.11
N ASP A 801 5.87 -14.10 -41.05
CA ASP A 801 4.95 -14.04 -39.89
C ASP A 801 5.67 -14.52 -38.62
N ASP A 802 5.59 -13.75 -37.55
CA ASP A 802 5.98 -14.13 -36.19
C ASP A 802 4.72 -14.32 -35.33
N ARG A 803 4.70 -15.40 -34.53
CA ARG A 803 3.59 -15.72 -33.62
C ARG A 803 4.14 -16.17 -32.27
N CYS A 804 3.79 -15.41 -31.25
CA CYS A 804 4.12 -15.68 -29.86
C CYS A 804 3.02 -16.52 -29.17
N PHE A 805 3.44 -17.46 -28.34
CA PHE A 805 2.61 -18.07 -27.29
C PHE A 805 3.34 -18.06 -25.96
N ILE A 806 2.60 -17.76 -24.89
CA ILE A 806 3.13 -17.59 -23.55
C ILE A 806 2.62 -18.73 -22.66
N CYS A 807 3.54 -19.48 -22.08
CA CYS A 807 3.26 -20.35 -20.94
C CYS A 807 3.85 -19.70 -19.69
N TYR A 808 3.04 -19.46 -18.67
CA TYR A 808 3.49 -18.82 -17.44
C TYR A 808 2.97 -19.57 -16.21
N SER A 809 3.69 -19.45 -15.11
CA SER A 809 3.25 -19.92 -13.79
C SER A 809 3.76 -18.98 -12.72
N TYR A 810 2.97 -18.75 -11.69
CA TYR A 810 3.37 -18.02 -10.49
C TYR A 810 3.54 -18.99 -9.32
N PHE A 811 4.63 -18.86 -8.59
CA PHE A 811 4.96 -19.72 -7.47
C PHE A 811 5.37 -18.90 -6.24
N LEU A 812 4.97 -19.38 -5.06
CA LEU A 812 5.39 -18.84 -3.78
C LEU A 812 6.66 -19.56 -3.33
N PHE A 813 7.76 -18.82 -3.15
CA PHE A 813 9.03 -19.36 -2.69
C PHE A 813 9.40 -18.89 -1.28
N GLY A 814 9.97 -19.80 -0.49
CA GLY A 814 10.51 -19.49 0.83
C GLY A 814 11.96 -18.97 0.79
N SER A 815 12.52 -18.69 1.96
CA SER A 815 13.92 -18.25 2.11
C SER A 815 14.92 -19.40 1.95
N ARG A 816 16.13 -19.07 1.46
CA ARG A 816 17.28 -19.96 1.12
C ARG A 816 17.03 -20.92 -0.05
N LEU A 817 17.11 -20.43 -1.27
CA LEU A 817 16.98 -21.25 -2.49
C LEU A 817 18.38 -21.53 -3.05
N SER A 818 18.68 -22.78 -3.36
CA SER A 818 19.76 -23.12 -4.29
C SER A 818 19.35 -22.75 -5.72
N ASP A 819 20.24 -22.94 -6.70
CA ASP A 819 19.78 -22.94 -8.10
C ASP A 819 18.67 -24.00 -8.27
N HIS A 820 17.63 -23.66 -9.05
CA HIS A 820 16.47 -24.51 -9.29
C HIS A 820 16.18 -24.69 -10.77
N VAL A 821 15.84 -25.92 -11.16
CA VAL A 821 15.43 -26.27 -12.52
C VAL A 821 13.91 -26.23 -12.60
N PHE A 822 13.40 -25.34 -13.43
CA PHE A 822 12.00 -25.28 -13.82
C PHE A 822 11.78 -26.08 -15.09
N LEU A 823 10.70 -26.84 -15.16
CA LEU A 823 10.25 -27.50 -16.37
C LEU A 823 8.80 -27.13 -16.62
N VAL A 824 8.55 -26.69 -17.86
CA VAL A 824 7.29 -26.14 -18.33
C VAL A 824 6.86 -26.91 -19.57
N TYR A 825 5.65 -27.44 -19.53
CA TYR A 825 5.03 -28.13 -20.65
C TYR A 825 3.56 -27.69 -20.76
N ASP A 826 3.17 -27.11 -21.90
CA ASP A 826 1.77 -26.80 -22.23
C ASP A 826 1.43 -27.34 -23.61
N GLY A 827 0.99 -28.60 -23.65
CA GLY A 827 0.64 -29.28 -24.90
C GLY A 827 -0.65 -28.76 -25.53
N PHE A 828 -1.44 -27.94 -24.84
CA PHE A 828 -2.77 -27.53 -25.31
C PHE A 828 -2.74 -26.27 -26.17
N LYS A 829 -2.09 -25.20 -25.71
CA LYS A 829 -2.00 -23.94 -26.49
C LYS A 829 -1.33 -24.17 -27.85
N VAL A 830 -0.33 -25.04 -27.87
CA VAL A 830 0.38 -25.41 -29.08
C VAL A 830 -0.52 -26.22 -30.04
N ARG A 831 -1.36 -27.13 -29.51
CA ARG A 831 -2.28 -27.96 -30.31
C ARG A 831 -3.47 -27.19 -30.90
N GLU A 832 -4.12 -26.29 -30.15
CA GLU A 832 -5.22 -25.45 -30.70
C GLU A 832 -4.73 -24.50 -31.79
N PHE A 833 -3.53 -23.93 -31.59
CA PHE A 833 -2.89 -23.09 -32.59
C PHE A 833 -2.72 -23.83 -33.93
N VAL A 834 -2.17 -25.03 -33.89
CA VAL A 834 -1.97 -25.88 -35.07
C VAL A 834 -3.32 -26.25 -35.72
N LYS A 835 -4.34 -26.60 -34.94
CA LYS A 835 -5.70 -26.85 -35.47
C LYS A 835 -6.28 -25.65 -36.22
N SER A 836 -6.07 -24.43 -35.71
CA SER A 836 -6.58 -23.21 -36.36
C SER A 836 -5.80 -22.81 -37.62
N LYS A 837 -4.56 -23.30 -37.79
CA LYS A 837 -3.61 -22.87 -38.83
C LYS A 837 -3.25 -23.95 -39.85
N ALA A 838 -3.47 -25.23 -39.56
CA ALA A 838 -3.46 -26.31 -40.56
C ALA A 838 -4.49 -26.01 -41.67
N SER A 839 -5.58 -25.31 -41.33
CA SER A 839 -6.56 -24.75 -42.28
C SER A 839 -5.98 -23.69 -43.24
N ASN A 840 -4.75 -23.21 -43.04
CA ASN A 840 -4.14 -22.07 -43.75
C ASN A 840 -2.79 -22.40 -44.44
N ASN A 841 -2.37 -23.69 -44.54
CA ASN A 841 -1.13 -24.14 -45.22
C ASN A 841 0.18 -23.38 -44.86
N ARG A 842 0.35 -22.93 -43.61
CA ARG A 842 1.56 -22.20 -43.18
C ARG A 842 2.62 -23.15 -42.59
N ILE A 843 3.88 -22.99 -43.01
CA ILE A 843 5.04 -23.74 -42.50
C ILE A 843 5.94 -22.80 -41.68
N TYR A 844 6.15 -23.11 -40.40
CA TYR A 844 7.13 -22.44 -39.54
C TYR A 844 8.50 -23.13 -39.64
N ILE A 845 9.59 -22.38 -39.54
CA ILE A 845 10.95 -22.89 -39.78
C ILE A 845 11.89 -22.63 -38.59
N GLU A 846 11.49 -21.75 -37.68
CA GLU A 846 12.33 -21.29 -36.58
C GLU A 846 11.43 -21.09 -35.35
N ALA A 847 11.90 -21.53 -34.17
CA ALA A 847 11.25 -21.31 -32.89
C ALA A 847 12.24 -20.63 -31.93
N THR A 848 11.86 -19.47 -31.39
CA THR A 848 12.62 -18.78 -30.34
C THR A 848 11.90 -18.96 -29.01
N PHE A 849 12.62 -19.37 -27.97
CA PHE A 849 12.10 -19.49 -26.61
C PHE A 849 12.76 -18.43 -25.73
N ASN A 850 11.96 -17.59 -25.08
CA ASN A 850 12.38 -16.58 -24.14
C ASN A 850 11.81 -16.91 -22.76
N PHE A 851 12.66 -16.89 -21.76
CA PHE A 851 12.30 -17.11 -20.36
C PHE A 851 12.44 -15.81 -19.61
N TYR A 852 11.43 -15.45 -18.84
CA TYR A 852 11.47 -14.27 -17.98
C TYR A 852 10.80 -14.56 -16.64
N LEU A 853 11.26 -13.82 -15.63
CA LEU A 853 10.76 -13.92 -14.27
C LEU A 853 9.83 -12.74 -14.00
N GLU A 854 8.63 -13.03 -13.51
CA GLU A 854 7.61 -12.02 -13.21
C GLU A 854 7.30 -11.99 -11.71
N GLY A 855 6.99 -10.84 -11.11
CA GLY A 855 6.60 -10.73 -9.69
C GLY A 855 7.32 -9.61 -8.95
N LEU A 856 6.83 -9.26 -7.75
CA LEU A 856 7.36 -8.15 -6.94
C LEU A 856 8.82 -8.37 -6.52
N ASP A 857 9.23 -9.63 -6.39
CA ASP A 857 10.56 -10.03 -5.91
C ASP A 857 11.47 -10.65 -7.01
N SER A 858 11.09 -10.58 -8.29
CA SER A 858 11.86 -11.19 -9.38
C SER A 858 13.20 -10.48 -9.68
N SER A 859 13.39 -9.25 -9.19
CA SER A 859 14.59 -8.44 -9.44
C SER A 859 15.90 -9.03 -8.87
N HIS A 860 15.79 -9.98 -7.96
CA HIS A 860 16.93 -10.66 -7.33
C HIS A 860 17.27 -12.00 -7.98
N CYS A 861 16.45 -12.51 -8.91
CA CYS A 861 16.63 -13.82 -9.52
C CYS A 861 17.05 -13.68 -10.99
N GLU A 862 17.82 -14.64 -11.52
CA GLU A 862 18.27 -14.64 -12.92
C GLU A 862 18.12 -16.03 -13.55
N VAL A 863 17.68 -16.10 -14.81
CA VAL A 863 17.71 -17.35 -15.58
C VAL A 863 19.14 -17.56 -16.13
N LYS A 864 19.89 -18.47 -15.51
CA LYS A 864 21.29 -18.79 -15.87
C LYS A 864 21.41 -19.65 -17.12
N GLN A 865 20.48 -20.57 -17.30
CA GLN A 865 20.47 -21.53 -18.40
C GLN A 865 19.04 -21.80 -18.82
N CYS A 866 18.83 -22.10 -20.10
CA CYS A 866 17.57 -22.60 -20.59
C CYS A 866 17.78 -23.78 -21.55
N GLY A 867 16.75 -24.60 -21.69
CA GLY A 867 16.78 -25.76 -22.56
C GLY A 867 15.40 -26.13 -23.10
N VAL A 868 15.42 -26.78 -24.25
CA VAL A 868 14.21 -27.31 -24.90
C VAL A 868 14.49 -28.74 -25.34
N HIS A 869 13.60 -29.66 -24.96
CA HIS A 869 13.60 -31.04 -25.43
C HIS A 869 12.37 -31.29 -26.31
N ARG A 870 12.56 -31.98 -27.43
CA ARG A 870 11.46 -32.41 -28.30
C ARG A 870 10.96 -33.75 -27.83
N LEU A 871 9.65 -33.85 -27.61
CA LEU A 871 9.03 -35.12 -27.24
C LEU A 871 8.98 -36.13 -28.39
N PHE A 872 9.32 -35.72 -29.61
CA PHE A 872 9.38 -36.59 -30.77
C PHE A 872 10.65 -36.36 -31.58
N ALA A 873 11.28 -37.45 -31.99
CA ALA A 873 12.28 -37.47 -33.05
C ALA A 873 11.73 -38.37 -34.16
N ASN A 874 11.37 -37.75 -35.28
CA ASN A 874 10.96 -38.29 -36.59
C ASN A 874 10.13 -39.58 -36.62
#